data_AF-A0A199W2L4-F1
#
_entry.id   AF-A0A199W2L4-F1
#
_cell.length_a   1.000
_cell.length_b   1.000
_cell.length_c   1.000
_cell.angle_alpha   90.00
_cell.angle_beta   90.00
_cell.angle_gamma   90.00
#
_symmetry.space_group_name_H-M   'P 1'
#
loop_
_entity.id
_entity.type
_entity.pdbx_description
1 polymer ?
#
loop_
_entity_poly.entity_id
_entity_poly.type
_entity_poly.pdbx_seq_one_letter_code
_entity_poly.pdbx_strand_id
1 'polypeptide(L)'
;MASSSSLRPPLISSRSLSSPSLPSFFHPSRSRSLLFPKPLLCLSFPSSPSPSPSSSSSSSLRTHRVSTAPVEQAPAPEFGFGDEIARLGALRSQLRGARSLDEKLRVLDADSRVGDFFGNGNGGVLGELEALEVYLLKCLVAAGQGHVLGSELDWGGGGGGGDRVEGSALRSALYTLADLVEKWSLHGHASGIVDDGVGGLGIGEMELLRKLLKILGEIEQFYDCIGGIIGYQIMALELLSPLKAQTLQSRTSEFVELHVPSGLNLMEDAEYASQAALWGIEGLPELGEIYPLGGAGDRLGLVDPVTGECLPAALLPYCGRTLLEGLIRDLQAREFLYFKIYGRQTITPVTIMTSSVKNNHEHVTALCERLNWFGRGRQNFEFFEQPLVPVVAAKDGKWLISRSLFPVCKPGGHGAVWKLAYDKGIFQWFHRYGRKGATVRQVSNVVAATDLTLLALAGLGLRHNKKLGFASCERNVGATEGINVLVEKQNLEGQWAYGITCIEYTEFEKYGIIDTAVSLGSAAGGRLECTMQNIADNFLNAVNSRCNKGIESELDTFIVYNKRRRVTSSAKRKWKPEDRSLHQTPEGSLLDVMRNAYDLLMSCNIELPKIKDNSSYFHSGPPFLIFLHPALGPLWEITRQKFFGGFISEGSELQVEVAEFLWRDVKLDGSLIILAENIMGSTMVNDNGESVLLYGTRCGRCKLQSVKVTNKGIDWSSPNNVYWKHDVKRFETLKIILHGNAEFEAKDVVLQGNHQFEVPDGYRMCVSQDSAGFSVKVDPIADELMESGSWFWKYNINGMHINLEMVEL
;
A
#
# COMPACT_ATOMS: atom_id res chain seq x y z
N MET A 1 51.02 22.66 13.52
CA MET A 1 51.93 23.82 13.68
C MET A 1 52.26 24.34 12.29
N ALA A 2 52.23 25.61 11.92
CA ALA A 2 51.52 26.79 12.38
C ALA A 2 51.76 27.81 11.24
N SER A 3 50.71 28.41 10.69
CA SER A 3 50.83 29.71 10.03
C SER A 3 49.47 30.40 10.02
N SER A 4 49.40 31.41 10.88
CA SER A 4 48.36 32.41 11.02
C SER A 4 48.36 33.39 9.84
N SER A 5 47.20 33.83 9.38
CA SER A 5 46.82 35.25 9.49
C SER A 5 45.40 35.50 8.95
N SER A 6 44.74 36.36 9.69
CA SER A 6 43.41 36.96 9.54
C SER A 6 43.10 37.55 8.18
N LEU A 7 41.82 37.59 7.81
CA LEU A 7 41.12 38.80 7.34
C LEU A 7 39.60 38.56 7.33
N ARG A 8 38.86 39.43 8.04
CA ARG A 8 37.39 39.54 8.02
C ARG A 8 36.92 40.18 6.70
N PRO A 9 35.79 39.76 6.11
CA PRO A 9 35.09 40.54 5.10
C PRO A 9 34.01 41.46 5.73
N PRO A 10 33.67 42.60 5.08
CA PRO A 10 32.75 43.59 5.63
C PRO A 10 31.28 43.36 5.27
N LEU A 11 30.41 43.88 6.14
CA LEU A 11 28.97 44.06 5.97
C LEU A 11 28.64 44.97 4.78
N ILE A 12 27.71 44.54 3.91
CA ILE A 12 27.01 45.43 2.97
C ILE A 12 25.50 45.19 3.00
N SER A 13 24.83 46.34 3.11
CA SER A 13 23.43 46.72 3.15
C SER A 13 22.34 45.83 2.54
N SER A 14 21.28 45.67 3.33
CA SER A 14 19.90 45.46 2.89
C SER A 14 19.42 46.57 1.95
N ARG A 15 19.02 46.21 0.73
CA ARG A 15 18.20 47.06 -0.15
C ARG A 15 16.89 46.35 -0.45
N SER A 16 15.81 46.98 0.02
CA SER A 16 14.41 46.76 -0.37
C SER A 16 14.15 47.29 -1.78
N LEU A 17 13.60 46.46 -2.66
CA LEU A 17 12.93 46.83 -3.91
C LEU A 17 11.82 45.77 -4.13
N SER A 18 10.59 46.05 -3.69
CA SER A 18 9.50 46.69 -4.44
C SER A 18 8.87 45.76 -5.49
N SER A 19 7.78 45.10 -5.09
CA SER A 19 6.85 44.35 -5.91
C SER A 19 6.05 45.30 -6.82
N PRO A 20 5.90 45.03 -8.13
CA PRO A 20 4.98 45.79 -8.96
C PRO A 20 3.55 45.28 -8.81
N SER A 21 2.68 46.20 -8.42
CA SER A 21 1.22 46.11 -8.46
C SER A 21 0.71 45.94 -9.89
N LEU A 22 -0.24 45.02 -10.10
CA LEU A 22 -1.09 44.95 -11.29
C LEU A 22 -2.59 44.93 -10.86
N PRO A 23 -3.49 45.39 -11.74
CA PRO A 23 -4.63 46.20 -11.36
C PRO A 23 -5.93 45.42 -11.16
N SER A 24 -6.73 45.91 -10.23
CA SER A 24 -8.17 45.68 -10.11
C SER A 24 -8.91 46.20 -11.33
N PHE A 25 -9.80 45.41 -11.95
CA PHE A 25 -11.11 45.85 -12.46
C PHE A 25 -11.97 44.65 -12.92
N PHE A 26 -13.29 44.87 -12.84
CA PHE A 26 -14.43 44.10 -13.34
C PHE A 26 -15.08 43.04 -12.42
N HIS A 27 -16.02 43.55 -11.62
CA HIS A 27 -17.30 42.87 -11.35
C HIS A 27 -17.98 42.43 -12.67
N PRO A 28 -18.75 41.34 -12.61
CA PRO A 28 -20.13 41.47 -13.06
C PRO A 28 -21.15 40.89 -12.08
N SER A 29 -22.28 41.56 -12.15
CA SER A 29 -23.53 41.44 -11.43
C SER A 29 -24.40 40.25 -11.83
N ARG A 30 -25.22 39.81 -10.87
CA ARG A 30 -26.60 39.30 -11.00
C ARG A 30 -26.84 38.15 -11.99
N SER A 31 -26.86 36.93 -11.48
CA SER A 31 -27.54 35.79 -12.10
C SER A 31 -29.05 35.92 -11.94
N ARG A 32 -29.75 35.99 -13.08
CA ARG A 32 -31.22 35.87 -13.19
C ARG A 32 -31.63 34.42 -12.97
N SER A 33 -32.64 34.24 -12.13
CA SER A 33 -33.40 33.00 -11.97
C SER A 33 -34.10 32.60 -13.26
N LEU A 34 -33.88 31.37 -13.73
CA LEU A 34 -34.72 30.72 -14.72
C LEU A 34 -35.26 29.41 -14.13
N LEU A 35 -36.55 29.48 -13.78
CA LEU A 35 -37.44 28.35 -13.47
C LEU A 35 -37.85 27.67 -14.77
N PHE A 36 -37.79 26.34 -14.83
CA PHE A 36 -38.57 25.51 -15.75
C PHE A 36 -38.70 24.08 -15.19
N PRO A 37 -39.72 23.29 -15.61
CA PRO A 37 -40.66 22.69 -14.67
C PRO A 37 -40.67 21.14 -14.70
N LYS A 38 -41.31 20.56 -13.68
CA LYS A 38 -41.72 19.15 -13.63
C LYS A 38 -42.65 18.80 -14.81
N PRO A 39 -42.70 17.51 -15.19
CA PRO A 39 -43.96 16.91 -15.58
C PRO A 39 -44.33 15.72 -14.67
N LEU A 40 -45.60 15.73 -14.26
CA LEU A 40 -46.40 14.61 -13.75
C LEU A 40 -47.46 14.26 -14.80
N LEU A 41 -48.10 13.10 -14.59
CA LEU A 41 -49.39 12.58 -15.15
C LEU A 41 -49.24 11.56 -16.30
N CYS A 42 -50.00 10.46 -16.41
CA CYS A 42 -50.94 9.72 -15.54
C CYS A 42 -51.55 8.52 -16.33
N LEU A 43 -52.20 7.57 -15.63
CA LEU A 43 -53.39 6.74 -16.02
C LEU A 43 -53.26 5.63 -17.11
N SER A 44 -53.96 4.48 -17.15
CA SER A 44 -54.61 3.53 -16.20
C SER A 44 -55.46 2.44 -16.95
N PHE A 45 -55.46 1.16 -16.48
CA PHE A 45 -56.54 0.10 -16.45
C PHE A 45 -57.20 -0.49 -17.76
N PRO A 46 -58.03 -1.62 -17.79
CA PRO A 46 -58.24 -2.83 -16.91
C PRO A 46 -58.69 -4.22 -17.59
N SER A 47 -58.93 -5.27 -16.75
CA SER A 47 -59.91 -6.44 -16.77
C SER A 47 -59.66 -7.76 -17.58
N SER A 48 -59.46 -8.97 -16.96
CA SER A 48 -60.42 -10.06 -16.51
C SER A 48 -60.81 -11.11 -17.61
N PRO A 49 -61.32 -12.37 -17.36
CA PRO A 49 -61.86 -13.01 -16.14
C PRO A 49 -61.51 -14.52 -15.88
N SER A 50 -61.99 -15.05 -14.72
CA SER A 50 -62.03 -16.47 -14.25
C SER A 50 -63.10 -17.33 -14.95
N PRO A 51 -63.19 -18.68 -14.77
CA PRO A 51 -63.82 -19.29 -13.57
C PRO A 51 -63.32 -20.70 -13.11
N SER A 52 -63.64 -21.02 -11.84
CA SER A 52 -63.58 -22.32 -11.13
C SER A 52 -64.74 -23.28 -11.55
N PRO A 53 -64.91 -24.56 -11.08
CA PRO A 53 -64.96 -24.97 -9.65
C PRO A 53 -64.60 -26.45 -9.23
N SER A 54 -64.49 -26.63 -7.89
CA SER A 54 -64.91 -27.79 -7.02
C SER A 54 -64.35 -29.22 -7.23
N SER A 55 -64.11 -30.09 -6.23
CA SER A 55 -64.24 -30.06 -4.75
C SER A 55 -63.68 -31.35 -4.10
N SER A 56 -63.06 -31.17 -2.93
CA SER A 56 -63.07 -31.98 -1.69
C SER A 56 -62.70 -33.48 -1.69
N SER A 57 -61.71 -33.82 -0.85
CA SER A 57 -61.94 -34.70 0.31
C SER A 57 -60.93 -34.44 1.44
N SER A 58 -61.44 -34.58 2.66
CA SER A 58 -60.85 -34.21 3.94
C SER A 58 -59.90 -35.26 4.52
N SER A 59 -58.79 -34.84 5.11
CA SER A 59 -58.22 -35.52 6.28
C SER A 59 -57.54 -34.51 7.22
N SER A 60 -57.96 -34.58 8.47
CA SER A 60 -57.48 -33.79 9.61
C SER A 60 -56.14 -34.33 10.07
N LEU A 61 -55.09 -33.49 10.06
CA LEU A 61 -53.84 -33.80 10.73
C LEU A 61 -53.41 -32.65 11.65
N ARG A 62 -53.16 -33.08 12.88
CA ARG A 62 -52.91 -32.32 14.09
C ARG A 62 -51.66 -31.45 13.94
N THR A 63 -51.78 -30.20 14.37
CA THR A 63 -50.66 -29.36 14.78
C THR A 63 -49.84 -30.06 15.86
N HIS A 64 -48.69 -30.61 15.48
CA HIS A 64 -47.64 -30.94 16.43
C HIS A 64 -46.87 -29.65 16.76
N ARG A 65 -47.25 -29.02 17.88
CA ARG A 65 -46.37 -28.10 18.60
C ARG A 65 -45.17 -28.91 19.09
N VAL A 66 -43.98 -28.60 18.60
CA VAL A 66 -42.73 -28.97 19.26
C VAL A 66 -42.34 -27.81 20.17
N SER A 67 -42.55 -28.01 21.46
CA SER A 67 -42.05 -27.17 22.54
C SER A 67 -40.62 -27.60 22.81
N THR A 68 -39.64 -26.80 22.39
CA THR A 68 -38.31 -26.87 22.99
C THR A 68 -38.37 -26.09 24.29
N ALA A 69 -38.37 -26.80 25.42
CA ALA A 69 -38.10 -26.18 26.71
C ALA A 69 -36.78 -25.39 26.61
N PRO A 70 -36.68 -24.17 27.17
CA PRO A 70 -35.39 -23.56 27.37
C PRO A 70 -34.60 -24.50 28.27
N VAL A 71 -33.51 -25.06 27.75
CA VAL A 71 -32.47 -25.56 28.62
C VAL A 71 -31.99 -24.32 29.37
N GLU A 72 -32.24 -24.27 30.68
CA GLU A 72 -31.50 -23.38 31.59
C GLU A 72 -30.02 -23.77 31.50
N GLN A 73 -29.34 -23.27 30.47
CA GLN A 73 -27.95 -22.94 30.61
C GLN A 73 -27.93 -21.78 31.59
N ALA A 74 -27.39 -22.04 32.78
CA ALA A 74 -26.95 -20.95 33.65
C ALA A 74 -26.20 -19.93 32.76
N PRO A 75 -26.57 -18.64 32.77
CA PRO A 75 -25.80 -17.66 32.02
C PRO A 75 -24.36 -17.81 32.49
N ALA A 76 -23.45 -18.11 31.57
CA ALA A 76 -22.03 -17.95 31.86
C ALA A 76 -21.89 -16.53 32.41
N PRO A 77 -21.21 -16.31 33.55
CA PRO A 77 -21.14 -15.00 34.16
C PRO A 77 -20.72 -14.02 33.07
N GLU A 78 -21.61 -13.08 32.73
CA GLU A 78 -21.28 -12.03 31.78
C GLU A 78 -20.06 -11.33 32.37
N PHE A 79 -18.95 -11.37 31.63
CA PHE A 79 -17.75 -10.69 32.06
C PHE A 79 -18.12 -9.21 32.28
N GLY A 80 -17.87 -8.69 33.48
CA GLY A 80 -18.21 -7.31 33.86
C GLY A 80 -17.31 -6.30 33.15
N PHE A 81 -17.49 -6.13 31.84
CA PHE A 81 -16.66 -5.25 31.00
C PHE A 81 -16.60 -3.83 31.59
N GLY A 82 -17.74 -3.29 32.04
CA GLY A 82 -17.83 -1.95 32.62
C GLY A 82 -16.98 -1.78 33.87
N ASP A 83 -17.08 -2.73 34.81
CA ASP A 83 -16.33 -2.70 36.07
C ASP A 83 -14.83 -2.84 35.83
N GLU A 84 -14.43 -3.73 34.92
CA GLU A 84 -13.01 -3.92 34.57
C GLU A 84 -12.43 -2.69 33.86
N ILE A 85 -13.18 -2.10 32.92
CA ILE A 85 -12.78 -0.86 32.24
C ILE A 85 -12.61 0.27 33.27
N ALA A 86 -13.54 0.40 34.22
CA ALA A 86 -13.46 1.42 35.27
C ALA A 86 -12.25 1.22 36.19
N ARG A 87 -11.99 -0.02 36.62
CA ARG A 87 -10.82 -0.38 37.46
C ARG A 87 -9.51 -0.06 36.74
N LEU A 88 -9.36 -0.51 35.49
CA LEU A 88 -8.17 -0.22 34.68
C LEU A 88 -8.03 1.29 34.39
N GLY A 89 -9.14 2.00 34.20
CA GLY A 89 -9.15 3.45 34.03
C GLY A 89 -8.62 4.20 35.25
N ALA A 90 -8.98 3.76 36.46
CA ALA A 90 -8.45 4.30 37.71
C ALA A 90 -6.94 4.00 37.84
N LEU A 91 -6.54 2.75 37.59
CA LEU A 91 -5.13 2.34 37.61
C LEU A 91 -4.28 3.16 36.62
N ARG A 92 -4.73 3.29 35.36
CA ARG A 92 -4.06 4.11 34.34
C ARG A 92 -3.88 5.56 34.80
N SER A 93 -4.88 6.12 35.48
CA SER A 93 -4.83 7.49 35.98
C SER A 93 -3.78 7.65 37.08
N GLN A 94 -3.67 6.68 38.00
CA GLN A 94 -2.62 6.64 39.02
C GLN A 94 -1.22 6.48 38.40
N LEU A 95 -1.07 5.56 37.45
CA LEU A 95 0.20 5.34 36.73
C LEU A 95 0.66 6.58 35.96
N ARG A 96 -0.28 7.36 35.38
CA ARG A 96 0.02 8.64 34.72
C ARG A 96 0.43 9.73 35.71
N GLY A 97 -0.04 9.66 36.96
CA GLY A 97 0.33 10.59 38.03
C GLY A 97 1.71 10.32 38.63
N ALA A 98 2.21 9.10 38.53
CA ALA A 98 3.55 8.70 38.98
C ALA A 98 4.65 9.29 38.10
N ARG A 99 5.68 9.88 38.72
CA ARG A 99 6.76 10.63 38.06
C ARG A 99 8.05 9.82 37.87
N SER A 100 8.16 8.66 38.50
CA SER A 100 9.30 7.76 38.37
C SER A 100 8.86 6.31 38.16
N LEU A 101 9.77 5.47 37.67
CA LEU A 101 9.53 4.03 37.53
C LEU A 101 9.25 3.38 38.89
N ASP A 102 9.94 3.79 39.95
CA ASP A 102 9.71 3.28 41.31
C ASP A 102 8.31 3.64 41.83
N GLU A 103 7.83 4.86 41.56
CA GLU A 103 6.46 5.26 41.90
C GLU A 103 5.43 4.43 41.13
N LYS A 104 5.67 4.19 39.83
CA LYS A 104 4.80 3.32 39.02
C LYS A 104 4.78 1.88 39.53
N LEU A 105 5.92 1.33 39.94
CA LEU A 105 6.01 0.01 40.55
C LEU A 105 5.22 -0.05 41.86
N ARG A 106 5.31 0.96 42.74
CA ARG A 106 4.51 1.03 43.96
C ARG A 106 3.00 1.08 43.69
N VAL A 107 2.58 1.80 42.63
CA VAL A 107 1.18 1.82 42.20
C VAL A 107 0.73 0.42 41.76
N LEU A 108 1.54 -0.30 40.99
CA LEU A 108 1.24 -1.67 40.57
C LEU A 108 1.25 -2.64 41.74
N ASP A 109 2.17 -2.51 42.70
CA ASP A 109 2.24 -3.36 43.89
C ASP A 109 1.02 -3.20 44.80
N ALA A 110 0.35 -2.04 44.74
CA ALA A 110 -0.92 -1.81 45.42
C ALA A 110 -2.13 -2.38 44.67
N ASP A 111 -1.99 -2.81 43.41
CA ASP A 111 -3.06 -3.48 42.67
C ASP A 111 -3.23 -4.91 43.19
N SER A 112 -4.45 -5.26 43.60
CA SER A 112 -4.73 -6.54 44.24
C SER A 112 -4.35 -7.73 43.35
N ARG A 113 -4.52 -7.66 42.02
CA ARG A 113 -4.16 -8.77 41.12
C ARG A 113 -2.65 -8.99 41.05
N VAL A 114 -1.87 -7.92 41.13
CA VAL A 114 -0.42 -7.99 41.13
C VAL A 114 0.07 -8.60 42.44
N GLY A 115 -0.47 -8.12 43.57
CA GLY A 115 -0.16 -8.66 44.90
C GLY A 115 -0.56 -10.14 45.04
N ASP A 116 -1.74 -10.52 44.55
CA ASP A 116 -2.22 -11.91 44.58
C ASP A 116 -1.37 -12.85 43.72
N PHE A 117 -0.83 -12.36 42.59
CA PHE A 117 -0.05 -13.17 41.65
C PHE A 117 1.42 -13.33 42.06
N PHE A 118 2.09 -12.25 42.46
CA PHE A 118 3.52 -12.25 42.78
C PHE A 118 3.82 -12.39 44.29
N GLY A 119 2.83 -12.17 45.17
CA GLY A 119 3.02 -12.16 46.61
C GLY A 119 3.76 -10.92 47.12
N ASN A 120 4.05 -10.89 48.43
CA ASN A 120 4.67 -9.76 49.13
C ASN A 120 6.22 -9.71 49.00
N GLY A 121 6.84 -10.45 48.07
CA GLY A 121 8.30 -10.55 47.97
C GLY A 121 8.82 -10.45 46.53
N ASN A 122 9.93 -9.73 46.33
CA ASN A 122 10.71 -9.75 45.08
C ASN A 122 11.65 -10.99 45.00
N GLY A 123 11.13 -12.17 45.35
CA GLY A 123 11.87 -13.45 45.27
C GLY A 123 11.61 -14.18 43.95
N GLY A 124 12.48 -15.11 43.57
CA GLY A 124 12.34 -15.89 42.34
C GLY A 124 12.75 -15.12 41.08
N VAL A 125 12.06 -15.37 39.95
CA VAL A 125 12.42 -14.82 38.62
C VAL A 125 12.40 -13.29 38.57
N LEU A 126 11.53 -12.63 39.35
CA LEU A 126 11.47 -11.16 39.39
C LEU A 126 12.75 -10.51 39.94
N GLY A 127 13.51 -11.22 40.78
CA GLY A 127 14.75 -10.70 41.36
C GLY A 127 15.92 -10.64 40.36
N GLU A 128 15.80 -11.33 39.22
CA GLU A 128 16.82 -11.38 38.16
C GLU A 128 16.57 -10.37 37.04
N LEU A 129 15.44 -9.65 37.07
CA LEU A 129 14.99 -8.73 36.02
C LEU A 129 15.27 -7.27 36.36
N GLU A 130 15.43 -6.44 35.33
CA GLU A 130 15.54 -5.00 35.49
C GLU A 130 14.20 -4.39 35.95
N ALA A 131 14.25 -3.23 36.61
CA ALA A 131 13.04 -2.57 37.13
C ALA A 131 11.98 -2.31 36.05
N LEU A 132 12.41 -2.03 34.81
CA LEU A 132 11.48 -1.83 33.68
C LEU A 132 10.82 -3.15 33.27
N GLU A 133 11.56 -4.24 33.23
CA GLU A 133 11.04 -5.57 32.91
C GLU A 133 10.03 -6.03 33.97
N VAL A 134 10.33 -5.80 35.25
CA VAL A 134 9.39 -6.03 36.36
C VAL A 134 8.11 -5.20 36.17
N TYR A 135 8.25 -3.92 35.79
CA TYR A 135 7.10 -3.05 35.50
C TYR A 135 6.22 -3.60 34.37
N LEU A 136 6.82 -4.08 33.27
CA LEU A 136 6.08 -4.66 32.14
C LEU A 136 5.27 -5.90 32.55
N LEU A 137 5.87 -6.82 33.32
CA LEU A 137 5.19 -8.01 33.81
C LEU A 137 4.07 -7.67 34.79
N LYS A 138 4.29 -6.70 35.70
CA LYS A 138 3.24 -6.23 36.62
C LYS A 138 2.09 -5.55 35.87
N CYS A 139 2.37 -4.77 34.82
CA CYS A 139 1.33 -4.21 33.95
C CYS A 139 0.52 -5.31 33.25
N LEU A 140 1.16 -6.37 32.75
CA LEU A 140 0.48 -7.51 32.14
C LEU A 140 -0.49 -8.20 33.12
N VAL A 141 -0.03 -8.46 34.35
CA VAL A 141 -0.87 -9.06 35.40
C VAL A 141 -2.00 -8.11 35.82
N ALA A 142 -1.70 -6.83 36.03
CA ALA A 142 -2.70 -5.82 36.37
C ALA A 142 -3.75 -5.66 35.26
N ALA A 143 -3.37 -5.80 33.98
CA ALA A 143 -4.28 -5.86 32.83
C ALA A 143 -5.17 -7.13 32.81
N GLY A 144 -5.04 -8.01 33.80
CA GLY A 144 -5.77 -9.27 33.88
C GLY A 144 -5.19 -10.36 33.00
N GLN A 145 -3.95 -10.25 32.52
CA GLN A 145 -3.35 -11.19 31.57
C GLN A 145 -2.30 -12.10 32.21
N GLY A 146 -2.35 -12.32 33.53
CA GLY A 146 -1.39 -13.16 34.25
C GLY A 146 -1.33 -14.61 33.77
N HIS A 147 -2.37 -15.12 33.09
CA HIS A 147 -2.36 -16.46 32.47
C HIS A 147 -1.30 -16.60 31.37
N VAL A 148 -0.83 -15.50 30.79
CA VAL A 148 0.26 -15.50 29.80
C VAL A 148 1.58 -15.98 30.42
N LEU A 149 1.80 -15.74 31.71
CA LEU A 149 3.04 -16.13 32.39
C LEU A 149 3.09 -17.63 32.72
N GLY A 150 1.94 -18.29 32.81
CA GLY A 150 1.85 -19.70 33.21
C GLY A 150 2.22 -19.94 34.68
N SER A 151 1.92 -21.14 35.17
CA SER A 151 2.25 -21.59 36.54
C SER A 151 3.57 -22.39 36.60
N GLU A 152 4.34 -22.39 35.52
CA GLU A 152 5.53 -23.24 35.36
C GLU A 152 6.78 -22.63 36.01
N LEU A 153 6.79 -21.32 36.24
CA LEU A 153 7.92 -20.58 36.82
C LEU A 153 7.61 -20.09 38.24
N ASP A 154 8.64 -20.09 39.10
CA ASP A 154 8.55 -19.55 40.46
C ASP A 154 8.72 -18.02 40.44
N TRP A 155 7.62 -17.33 40.19
CA TRP A 155 7.58 -15.87 40.02
C TRP A 155 7.77 -15.07 41.31
N GLY A 156 7.51 -15.67 42.48
CA GLY A 156 7.42 -14.97 43.77
C GLY A 156 8.12 -15.65 44.95
N GLY A 157 8.83 -16.77 44.72
CA GLY A 157 9.55 -17.51 45.77
C GLY A 157 8.64 -18.31 46.72
N GLY A 158 7.40 -18.57 46.32
CA GLY A 158 6.37 -19.21 47.13
C GLY A 158 6.32 -20.72 46.94
N GLY A 159 7.19 -21.46 47.63
CA GLY A 159 7.14 -22.93 47.67
C GLY A 159 5.87 -23.44 48.36
N GLY A 160 4.81 -23.69 47.57
CA GLY A 160 3.59 -24.35 48.01
C GLY A 160 3.31 -25.59 47.18
N GLY A 161 3.61 -26.76 47.73
CA GLY A 161 3.35 -28.06 47.10
C GLY A 161 1.85 -28.27 46.83
N GLY A 162 1.47 -28.29 45.56
CA GLY A 162 0.20 -28.79 45.07
C GLY A 162 0.47 -29.66 43.84
N ASP A 163 -0.05 -30.88 43.86
CA ASP A 163 0.13 -32.00 42.90
C ASP A 163 0.78 -31.65 41.55
N ARG A 164 1.99 -32.17 41.34
CA ARG A 164 2.56 -32.38 40.01
C ARG A 164 1.71 -33.44 39.29
N VAL A 165 0.63 -33.03 38.65
CA VAL A 165 -0.17 -33.92 37.80
C VAL A 165 0.71 -34.41 36.64
N GLU A 166 0.93 -35.72 36.60
CA GLU A 166 1.56 -36.43 35.48
C GLU A 166 0.84 -36.11 34.17
N GLY A 167 1.50 -35.31 33.32
CA GLY A 167 1.05 -35.01 31.97
C GLY A 167 2.12 -35.24 30.91
N SER A 168 3.17 -36.05 31.17
CA SER A 168 4.37 -36.09 30.31
C SER A 168 4.10 -36.55 28.86
N ALA A 169 3.08 -37.39 28.63
CA ALA A 169 2.73 -37.87 27.30
C ALA A 169 1.94 -36.84 26.46
N LEU A 170 0.98 -36.14 27.07
CA LEU A 170 0.24 -35.05 26.41
C LEU A 170 1.15 -33.83 26.18
N ARG A 171 2.08 -33.60 27.13
CA ARG A 171 3.12 -32.57 27.10
C ARG A 171 4.10 -32.81 25.96
N SER A 172 4.61 -34.04 25.78
CA SER A 172 5.46 -34.38 24.62
C SER A 172 4.71 -34.20 23.29
N ALA A 173 3.45 -34.65 23.20
CA ALA A 173 2.66 -34.51 21.97
C ALA A 173 2.30 -33.05 21.63
N LEU A 174 2.04 -32.20 22.63
CA LEU A 174 1.88 -30.75 22.46
C LEU A 174 3.19 -30.06 22.10
N TYR A 175 4.34 -30.50 22.64
CA TYR A 175 5.65 -30.03 22.20
C TYR A 175 5.99 -30.47 20.77
N THR A 176 5.62 -31.68 20.33
CA THR A 176 5.79 -32.09 18.93
C THR A 176 4.89 -31.30 17.97
N LEU A 177 3.66 -30.96 18.40
CA LEU A 177 2.73 -30.13 17.63
C LEU A 177 3.13 -28.65 17.64
N ALA A 178 3.65 -28.14 18.77
CA ALA A 178 4.20 -26.80 18.89
C ALA A 178 5.52 -26.66 18.14
N ASP A 179 6.38 -27.69 18.09
CA ASP A 179 7.58 -27.74 17.24
C ASP A 179 7.22 -27.77 15.74
N LEU A 180 6.09 -28.38 15.37
CA LEU A 180 5.53 -28.33 14.02
C LEU A 180 5.00 -26.93 13.66
N VAL A 181 4.52 -26.18 14.64
CA VAL A 181 4.09 -24.78 14.50
C VAL A 181 5.27 -23.79 14.60
N GLU A 182 6.31 -24.10 15.38
CA GLU A 182 7.57 -23.35 15.47
C GLU A 182 8.44 -23.55 14.23
N LYS A 183 8.41 -24.73 13.59
CA LYS A 183 8.96 -24.92 12.23
C LYS A 183 8.28 -24.04 11.17
N TRP A 184 7.16 -23.41 11.49
CA TRP A 184 6.49 -22.40 10.66
C TRP A 184 6.72 -20.97 11.14
N SER A 185 7.56 -20.75 12.15
CA SER A 185 7.73 -19.43 12.75
C SER A 185 9.11 -19.09 13.33
N LEU A 186 10.15 -19.95 13.24
CA LEU A 186 11.59 -19.63 13.31
C LEU A 186 12.37 -20.96 13.39
N HIS A 187 13.44 -21.16 12.59
CA HIS A 187 14.80 -21.49 13.08
C HIS A 187 15.77 -21.88 11.94
N GLY A 188 16.90 -21.14 11.90
CA GLY A 188 18.17 -21.62 11.38
C GLY A 188 18.95 -22.41 12.45
N HIS A 189 19.77 -23.33 11.96
CA HIS A 189 20.78 -24.21 12.60
C HIS A 189 20.75 -24.46 14.12
N ALA A 190 20.45 -25.73 14.47
CA ALA A 190 20.71 -26.31 15.77
C ALA A 190 22.18 -26.75 15.92
N SER A 191 22.84 -26.30 16.99
CA SER A 191 24.02 -26.95 17.57
C SER A 191 23.56 -27.66 18.85
N GLY A 192 23.86 -28.95 18.97
CA GLY A 192 23.39 -29.78 20.07
C GLY A 192 24.11 -29.47 21.38
N ILE A 193 23.35 -29.44 22.47
CA ILE A 193 23.89 -29.45 23.84
C ILE A 193 23.08 -30.44 24.67
N VAL A 194 23.85 -31.23 25.43
CA VAL A 194 23.43 -32.32 26.31
C VAL A 194 22.97 -31.74 27.65
N ASP A 195 21.91 -32.32 28.19
CA ASP A 195 21.30 -32.01 29.50
C ASP A 195 22.25 -32.37 30.65
N ASP A 196 22.52 -31.43 31.57
CA ASP A 196 23.07 -31.73 32.88
C ASP A 196 22.35 -30.88 33.94
N GLY A 197 21.69 -31.57 34.87
CA GLY A 197 20.72 -31.00 35.79
C GLY A 197 21.36 -30.40 37.04
N VAL A 198 21.16 -29.11 37.27
CA VAL A 198 21.13 -28.45 38.59
C VAL A 198 20.14 -27.28 38.51
N GLY A 199 19.32 -27.10 39.56
CA GLY A 199 18.18 -26.16 39.61
C GLY A 199 18.49 -24.69 39.37
N GLY A 200 18.60 -24.32 38.11
CA GLY A 200 18.47 -22.97 37.56
C GLY A 200 17.49 -23.00 36.38
N LEU A 201 16.91 -21.84 36.06
CA LEU A 201 16.02 -21.64 34.91
C LEU A 201 16.57 -22.35 33.66
N GLY A 202 15.74 -23.17 33.01
CA GLY A 202 16.12 -23.82 31.77
C GLY A 202 16.45 -22.76 30.70
N ILE A 203 17.55 -22.92 29.98
CA ILE A 203 18.04 -21.96 28.96
C ILE A 203 16.92 -21.55 27.97
N GLY A 204 16.02 -22.48 27.63
CA GLY A 204 14.88 -22.23 26.75
C GLY A 204 13.76 -21.36 27.34
N GLU A 205 13.50 -21.43 28.65
CA GLU A 205 12.45 -20.65 29.31
C GLU A 205 12.84 -19.18 29.47
N MET A 206 14.11 -18.89 29.78
CA MET A 206 14.63 -17.52 29.79
C MET A 206 14.58 -16.86 28.42
N GLU A 207 14.82 -17.61 27.35
CA GLU A 207 14.71 -17.09 25.98
C GLU A 207 13.27 -16.72 25.64
N LEU A 208 12.28 -17.52 26.07
CA LEU A 208 10.86 -17.19 25.90
C LEU A 208 10.45 -15.97 26.73
N LEU A 209 10.94 -15.85 27.97
CA LEU A 209 10.69 -14.68 28.81
C LEU A 209 11.26 -13.41 28.19
N ARG A 210 12.49 -13.45 27.66
CA ARG A 210 13.11 -12.32 26.94
C ARG A 210 12.28 -11.91 25.71
N LYS A 211 11.77 -12.89 24.94
CA LYS A 211 10.87 -12.63 23.81
C LYS A 211 9.56 -11.97 24.26
N LEU A 212 8.96 -12.45 25.34
CA LEU A 212 7.76 -11.82 25.92
C LEU A 212 8.04 -10.38 26.36
N LEU A 213 9.12 -10.15 27.11
CA LEU A 213 9.51 -8.81 27.58
C LEU A 213 9.73 -7.83 26.43
N LYS A 214 10.33 -8.29 25.31
CA LYS A 214 10.44 -7.50 24.09
C LYS A 214 9.07 -7.11 23.54
N ILE A 215 8.13 -8.06 23.42
CA ILE A 215 6.75 -7.80 22.96
C ILE A 215 6.06 -6.78 23.88
N LEU A 216 6.15 -6.97 25.20
CA LEU A 216 5.54 -6.07 26.17
C LEU A 216 6.14 -4.66 26.11
N GLY A 217 7.46 -4.55 25.95
CA GLY A 217 8.15 -3.27 25.79
C GLY A 217 7.71 -2.53 24.52
N GLU A 218 7.56 -3.24 23.41
CA GLU A 218 7.04 -2.67 22.16
C GLU A 218 5.61 -2.16 22.30
N ILE A 219 4.73 -2.90 22.99
CA ILE A 219 3.35 -2.50 23.26
C ILE A 219 3.31 -1.28 24.20
N GLU A 220 4.07 -1.31 25.29
CA GLU A 220 4.13 -0.21 26.26
C GLU A 220 4.61 1.09 25.60
N GLN A 221 5.63 1.00 24.76
CA GLN A 221 6.15 2.15 24.02
C GLN A 221 5.18 2.63 22.94
N PHE A 222 4.64 1.73 22.12
CA PHE A 222 3.78 2.11 21.00
C PHE A 222 2.37 2.55 21.44
N TYR A 223 1.87 2.10 22.58
CA TYR A 223 0.56 2.55 23.10
C TYR A 223 0.69 3.53 24.27
N ASP A 224 1.88 4.11 24.48
CA ASP A 224 2.16 5.11 25.51
C ASP A 224 1.12 6.25 25.56
N CYS A 225 0.69 6.73 24.40
CA CYS A 225 -0.29 7.79 24.23
C CYS A 225 -1.68 7.46 24.79
N ILE A 226 -2.01 6.18 24.95
CA ILE A 226 -3.27 5.71 25.57
C ILE A 226 -3.06 5.05 26.94
N GLY A 227 -1.82 4.98 27.42
CA GLY A 227 -1.43 4.40 28.71
C GLY A 227 -0.79 3.01 28.62
N GLY A 228 -0.07 2.73 27.52
CA GLY A 228 0.73 1.51 27.36
C GLY A 228 -0.10 0.23 27.36
N ILE A 229 0.40 -0.82 28.00
CA ILE A 229 -0.26 -2.14 28.10
C ILE A 229 -1.66 -2.01 28.73
N ILE A 230 -1.79 -1.20 29.79
CA ILE A 230 -3.08 -0.96 30.46
C ILE A 230 -4.06 -0.25 29.51
N GLY A 231 -3.57 0.78 28.80
CA GLY A 231 -4.34 1.50 27.79
C GLY A 231 -4.82 0.61 26.64
N TYR A 232 -3.94 -0.25 26.14
CA TYR A 232 -4.26 -1.26 25.13
C TYR A 232 -5.41 -2.16 25.58
N GLN A 233 -5.33 -2.70 26.81
CA GLN A 233 -6.36 -3.58 27.34
C GLN A 233 -7.70 -2.87 27.53
N ILE A 234 -7.70 -1.63 28.04
CA ILE A 234 -8.93 -0.81 28.16
C ILE A 234 -9.59 -0.67 26.79
N MET A 235 -8.83 -0.27 25.76
CA MET A 235 -9.37 -0.06 24.42
C MET A 235 -9.91 -1.36 23.80
N ALA A 236 -9.23 -2.49 24.02
CA ALA A 236 -9.70 -3.80 23.59
C ALA A 236 -11.05 -4.17 24.25
N LEU A 237 -11.16 -4.00 25.58
CA LEU A 237 -12.39 -4.26 26.31
C LEU A 237 -13.53 -3.31 25.92
N GLU A 238 -13.24 -2.03 25.68
CA GLU A 238 -14.24 -1.07 25.19
C GLU A 238 -14.81 -1.48 23.84
N LEU A 239 -13.98 -1.96 22.91
CA LEU A 239 -14.43 -2.44 21.60
C LEU A 239 -15.21 -3.76 21.66
N LEU A 240 -14.88 -4.64 22.61
CA LEU A 240 -15.61 -5.88 22.85
C LEU A 240 -16.94 -5.65 23.60
N SER A 241 -17.04 -4.56 24.37
CA SER A 241 -18.20 -4.30 25.21
C SER A 241 -19.47 -4.06 24.37
N PRO A 242 -20.59 -4.74 24.69
CA PRO A 242 -21.90 -4.47 24.07
C PRO A 242 -22.35 -3.01 24.24
N LEU A 243 -21.83 -2.32 25.25
CA LEU A 243 -22.08 -0.89 25.45
C LEU A 243 -21.61 -0.07 24.26
N LYS A 244 -20.52 -0.38 23.54
CA LYS A 244 -20.19 0.37 22.31
C LYS A 244 -21.21 0.15 21.18
N ALA A 245 -21.84 -1.03 21.12
CA ALA A 245 -22.90 -1.32 20.15
C ALA A 245 -24.17 -0.49 20.43
N GLN A 246 -24.47 -0.16 21.69
CA GLN A 246 -25.60 0.71 22.08
C GLN A 246 -25.23 2.20 22.24
N THR A 247 -23.98 2.54 22.59
CA THR A 247 -23.53 3.91 22.85
C THR A 247 -23.29 4.69 21.56
N LEU A 248 -23.11 4.02 20.42
CA LEU A 248 -23.20 4.67 19.10
C LEU A 248 -24.64 5.09 18.76
N GLN A 249 -25.67 4.44 19.33
CA GLN A 249 -27.06 4.89 19.23
C GLN A 249 -27.43 5.92 20.32
N SER A 250 -26.74 5.96 21.47
CA SER A 250 -27.10 6.81 22.63
C SER A 250 -26.13 7.96 22.98
N ARG A 251 -24.97 8.11 22.33
CA ARG A 251 -24.24 9.41 22.25
C ARG A 251 -24.80 10.32 21.16
N THR A 252 -26.08 10.16 20.85
CA THR A 252 -26.89 11.05 20.02
C THR A 252 -27.17 12.35 20.77
N SER A 253 -26.15 13.19 20.88
CA SER A 253 -26.31 14.64 21.02
C SER A 253 -25.49 15.40 19.98
N GLU A 254 -24.83 14.70 19.07
CA GLU A 254 -24.12 15.24 17.91
C GLU A 254 -24.84 14.78 16.64
N PHE A 255 -25.31 15.73 15.83
CA PHE A 255 -25.85 15.46 14.49
C PHE A 255 -24.70 14.97 13.61
N VAL A 256 -24.87 13.85 12.90
CA VAL A 256 -23.91 13.36 11.89
C VAL A 256 -24.67 12.96 10.64
N GLU A 257 -24.35 13.59 9.51
CA GLU A 257 -24.89 13.26 8.19
C GLU A 257 -23.74 12.93 7.23
N LEU A 258 -23.95 11.92 6.38
CA LEU A 258 -22.96 11.43 5.42
C LEU A 258 -23.44 11.73 4.01
N HIS A 259 -22.60 12.43 3.26
CA HIS A 259 -22.88 12.85 1.89
C HIS A 259 -21.88 12.20 0.92
N VAL A 260 -22.29 12.03 -0.33
CA VAL A 260 -21.35 11.72 -1.42
C VAL A 260 -20.48 12.97 -1.62
N PRO A 261 -19.15 12.88 -1.45
CA PRO A 261 -18.30 14.06 -1.54
C PRO A 261 -18.25 14.54 -2.99
N SER A 262 -18.38 15.84 -3.20
CA SER A 262 -18.04 16.44 -4.48
C SER A 262 -16.53 16.67 -4.56
N GLY A 263 -15.95 16.50 -5.74
CA GLY A 263 -14.52 16.71 -5.96
C GLY A 263 -14.16 16.70 -7.43
N LEU A 264 -12.87 16.93 -7.71
CA LEU A 264 -12.41 17.04 -9.09
C LEU A 264 -12.48 15.68 -9.78
N ASN A 265 -13.28 15.57 -10.84
CA ASN A 265 -13.23 14.43 -11.75
C ASN A 265 -12.29 14.71 -12.92
N LEU A 266 -11.12 14.06 -12.91
CA LEU A 266 -10.08 14.23 -13.94
C LEU A 266 -10.54 13.80 -15.34
N MET A 267 -11.68 13.11 -15.44
CA MET A 267 -12.28 12.72 -16.72
C MET A 267 -13.19 13.80 -17.33
N GLU A 268 -13.64 14.78 -16.54
CA GLU A 268 -14.59 15.81 -16.99
C GLU A 268 -13.89 17.05 -17.53
N ASP A 269 -12.77 17.44 -16.93
CA ASP A 269 -11.96 18.60 -17.35
C ASP A 269 -10.51 18.16 -17.59
N ALA A 270 -10.20 17.86 -18.86
CA ALA A 270 -8.87 17.39 -19.26
C ALA A 270 -7.80 18.48 -19.11
N GLU A 271 -8.14 19.75 -19.38
CA GLU A 271 -7.18 20.87 -19.27
C GLU A 271 -6.78 21.09 -17.82
N TYR A 272 -7.76 21.12 -16.91
CA TYR A 272 -7.47 21.25 -15.48
C TYR A 272 -6.75 20.01 -14.93
N ALA A 273 -7.06 18.81 -15.41
CA ALA A 273 -6.34 17.60 -15.05
C ALA A 273 -4.85 17.67 -15.45
N SER A 274 -4.54 18.13 -16.66
CA SER A 274 -3.17 18.37 -17.11
C SER A 274 -2.48 19.45 -16.28
N GLN A 275 -3.16 20.57 -16.01
CA GLN A 275 -2.61 21.63 -15.15
C GLN A 275 -2.31 21.16 -13.73
N ALA A 276 -3.20 20.35 -13.13
CA ALA A 276 -3.00 19.77 -11.82
C ALA A 276 -1.79 18.82 -11.81
N ALA A 277 -1.61 18.03 -12.87
CA ALA A 277 -0.45 17.16 -13.02
C ALA A 277 0.86 17.95 -13.16
N LEU A 278 0.85 19.07 -13.90
CA LEU A 278 1.99 19.98 -14.01
C LEU A 278 2.40 20.56 -12.65
N TRP A 279 1.44 20.96 -11.79
CA TRP A 279 1.74 21.37 -10.42
C TRP A 279 2.38 20.24 -9.61
N GLY A 280 1.95 18.99 -9.83
CA GLY A 280 2.55 17.82 -9.20
C GLY A 280 3.99 17.58 -9.64
N ILE A 281 4.29 17.82 -10.92
CA ILE A 281 5.65 17.73 -11.45
C ILE A 281 6.50 18.86 -10.88
N GLU A 282 6.04 20.11 -10.96
CA GLU A 282 6.73 21.29 -10.40
C GLU A 282 7.04 21.10 -8.91
N GLY A 283 6.08 20.58 -8.15
CA GLY A 283 6.17 20.33 -6.72
C GLY A 283 6.92 19.06 -6.33
N LEU A 284 7.42 18.24 -7.26
CA LEU A 284 8.09 16.97 -6.96
C LEU A 284 9.26 17.11 -5.96
N PRO A 285 10.12 18.14 -6.02
CA PRO A 285 11.17 18.37 -5.01
C PRO A 285 10.62 18.67 -3.60
N GLU A 286 9.34 18.95 -3.44
CA GLU A 286 8.71 19.20 -2.14
C GLU A 286 8.02 17.96 -1.56
N LEU A 287 8.10 16.81 -2.25
CA LEU A 287 7.43 15.58 -1.87
C LEU A 287 8.40 14.52 -1.34
N GLY A 288 7.90 13.70 -0.41
CA GLY A 288 8.44 12.38 -0.08
C GLY A 288 7.47 11.26 -0.49
N GLU A 289 7.87 10.01 -0.25
CA GLU A 289 7.04 8.84 -0.49
C GLU A 289 6.94 7.98 0.76
N ILE A 290 5.74 7.50 1.09
CA ILE A 290 5.49 6.60 2.23
C ILE A 290 4.87 5.30 1.70
N TYR A 291 5.56 4.17 1.94
CA TYR A 291 5.13 2.83 1.51
C TYR A 291 4.86 1.92 2.70
N PRO A 292 3.57 1.69 3.04
CA PRO A 292 3.17 0.65 3.98
C PRO A 292 3.33 -0.76 3.39
N LEU A 293 4.39 -1.47 3.75
CA LEU A 293 4.78 -2.80 3.25
C LEU A 293 4.68 -3.95 4.27
N GLY A 294 4.04 -3.74 5.42
CA GLY A 294 3.91 -4.76 6.49
C GLY A 294 2.98 -5.95 6.17
N GLY A 295 2.67 -6.22 4.90
CA GLY A 295 1.76 -7.28 4.47
C GLY A 295 2.48 -8.54 3.99
N ALA A 296 2.07 -9.71 4.50
CA ALA A 296 2.51 -11.01 4.01
C ALA A 296 1.79 -11.43 2.72
N GLY A 297 2.47 -12.20 1.87
CA GLY A 297 1.95 -12.74 0.61
C GLY A 297 1.09 -14.01 0.77
N ASP A 298 0.54 -14.27 1.95
CA ASP A 298 -0.19 -15.51 2.26
C ASP A 298 -1.36 -15.76 1.33
N ARG A 299 -2.17 -14.72 1.13
CA ARG A 299 -3.35 -14.78 0.27
C ARG A 299 -2.97 -14.98 -1.19
N LEU A 300 -1.74 -14.62 -1.58
CA LEU A 300 -1.17 -14.86 -2.91
C LEU A 300 -0.57 -16.27 -3.05
N GLY A 301 -0.41 -17.00 -1.95
CA GLY A 301 0.35 -18.24 -1.91
C GLY A 301 1.83 -18.03 -2.26
N LEU A 302 2.37 -16.84 -1.97
CA LEU A 302 3.76 -16.51 -2.24
C LEU A 302 4.63 -17.06 -1.12
N VAL A 303 5.46 -18.04 -1.46
CA VAL A 303 6.36 -18.74 -0.53
C VAL A 303 7.77 -18.83 -1.08
N ASP A 304 8.74 -18.91 -0.18
CA ASP A 304 10.11 -19.25 -0.50
C ASP A 304 10.17 -20.71 -1.01
N PRO A 305 10.80 -20.98 -2.17
CA PRO A 305 10.82 -22.32 -2.74
C PRO A 305 11.71 -23.30 -1.96
N VAL A 306 12.65 -22.82 -1.15
CA VAL A 306 13.59 -23.63 -0.36
C VAL A 306 13.01 -23.90 1.02
N THR A 307 12.56 -22.86 1.73
CA THR A 307 12.08 -23.00 3.10
C THR A 307 10.58 -23.30 3.19
N GLY A 308 9.81 -22.97 2.15
CA GLY A 308 8.34 -23.03 2.16
C GLY A 308 7.68 -21.92 2.96
N GLU A 309 8.44 -20.99 3.53
CA GLU A 309 7.92 -19.89 4.34
C GLU A 309 7.24 -18.84 3.46
N CYS A 310 6.19 -18.19 3.97
CA CYS A 310 5.52 -17.14 3.23
C CYS A 310 6.37 -15.87 3.15
N LEU A 311 6.49 -15.31 1.95
CA LEU A 311 7.26 -14.09 1.67
C LEU A 311 6.37 -12.83 1.71
N PRO A 312 6.97 -11.64 1.90
CA PRO A 312 6.26 -10.37 1.77
C PRO A 312 5.61 -10.18 0.40
N ALA A 313 4.44 -9.55 0.36
CA ALA A 313 3.78 -9.24 -0.91
C ALA A 313 4.64 -8.36 -1.84
N ALA A 314 5.50 -7.51 -1.26
CA ALA A 314 6.45 -6.67 -1.98
C ALA A 314 7.39 -7.46 -2.92
N LEU A 315 7.66 -8.74 -2.61
CA LEU A 315 8.52 -9.63 -3.39
C LEU A 315 7.78 -10.37 -4.52
N LEU A 316 6.45 -10.21 -4.65
CA LEU A 316 5.68 -10.90 -5.69
C LEU A 316 6.24 -10.55 -7.09
N PRO A 317 6.69 -11.54 -7.88
CA PRO A 317 7.05 -11.31 -9.28
C PRO A 317 5.81 -10.93 -10.08
N TYR A 318 5.84 -9.80 -10.76
CA TYR A 318 4.73 -9.23 -11.50
C TYR A 318 5.27 -8.44 -12.70
N CYS A 319 4.83 -8.77 -13.91
CA CYS A 319 5.31 -8.20 -15.17
C CYS A 319 6.85 -8.20 -15.28
N GLY A 320 7.49 -9.31 -14.88
CA GLY A 320 8.93 -9.52 -14.95
C GLY A 320 9.75 -8.95 -13.79
N ARG A 321 9.13 -8.30 -12.79
CA ARG A 321 9.83 -7.62 -11.67
C ARG A 321 9.09 -7.78 -10.36
N THR A 322 9.70 -7.51 -9.22
CA THR A 322 8.94 -7.46 -7.95
C THR A 322 7.97 -6.27 -7.91
N LEU A 323 6.91 -6.36 -7.11
CA LEU A 323 5.99 -5.22 -6.94
C LEU A 323 6.70 -3.97 -6.37
N LEU A 324 7.71 -4.15 -5.50
CA LEU A 324 8.51 -3.03 -4.99
C LEU A 324 9.33 -2.36 -6.09
N GLU A 325 9.95 -3.14 -6.98
CA GLU A 325 10.64 -2.59 -8.16
C GLU A 325 9.68 -1.75 -9.02
N GLY A 326 8.45 -2.22 -9.22
CA GLY A 326 7.42 -1.47 -9.93
C GLY A 326 7.16 -0.10 -9.31
N LEU A 327 6.93 -0.05 -7.99
CA LEU A 327 6.72 1.21 -7.27
C LEU A 327 7.87 2.20 -7.44
N ILE A 328 9.11 1.73 -7.31
CA ILE A 328 10.30 2.59 -7.40
C ILE A 328 10.54 3.06 -8.84
N ARG A 329 10.26 2.23 -9.84
CA ARG A 329 10.37 2.61 -11.26
C ARG A 329 9.37 3.69 -11.64
N ASP A 330 8.15 3.64 -11.11
CA ASP A 330 7.16 4.73 -11.28
C ASP A 330 7.66 6.05 -10.68
N LEU A 331 8.32 5.98 -9.53
CA LEU A 331 8.92 7.16 -8.89
C LEU A 331 10.08 7.73 -9.73
N GLN A 332 11.02 6.88 -10.15
CA GLN A 332 12.15 7.29 -10.98
C GLN A 332 11.69 7.89 -12.31
N ALA A 333 10.60 7.39 -12.90
CA ALA A 333 10.05 7.97 -14.12
C ALA A 333 9.50 9.39 -13.93
N ARG A 334 8.89 9.69 -12.77
CA ARG A 334 8.45 11.06 -12.43
C ARG A 334 9.64 11.99 -12.19
N GLU A 335 10.68 11.51 -11.51
CA GLU A 335 11.91 12.27 -11.30
C GLU A 335 12.67 12.51 -12.61
N PHE A 336 12.70 11.52 -13.50
CA PHE A 336 13.24 11.66 -14.84
C PHE A 336 12.43 12.66 -15.66
N LEU A 337 11.10 12.65 -15.58
CA LEU A 337 10.27 13.66 -16.23
C LEU A 337 10.60 15.07 -15.70
N TYR A 338 10.74 15.23 -14.38
CA TYR A 338 11.17 16.50 -13.77
C TYR A 338 12.53 16.94 -14.33
N PHE A 339 13.50 16.02 -14.41
CA PHE A 339 14.80 16.29 -15.02
C PHE A 339 14.68 16.73 -16.49
N LYS A 340 13.88 16.05 -17.30
CA LYS A 340 13.70 16.38 -18.72
C LYS A 340 13.09 17.77 -18.95
N ILE A 341 12.26 18.25 -18.03
CA ILE A 341 11.61 19.57 -18.10
C ILE A 341 12.52 20.66 -17.54
N TYR A 342 13.14 20.45 -16.38
CA TYR A 342 13.82 21.51 -15.62
C TYR A 342 15.35 21.43 -15.68
N GLY A 343 15.92 20.38 -16.27
CA GLY A 343 17.37 20.16 -16.35
C GLY A 343 18.02 19.89 -15.00
N ARG A 344 17.24 19.52 -13.97
CA ARG A 344 17.71 19.30 -12.61
C ARG A 344 17.25 17.94 -12.10
N GLN A 345 18.18 17.14 -11.60
CA GLN A 345 17.84 15.89 -10.95
C GLN A 345 17.36 16.14 -9.52
N THR A 346 16.25 15.52 -9.14
CA THR A 346 15.75 15.44 -7.77
C THR A 346 15.66 13.98 -7.37
N ILE A 347 16.07 13.67 -6.14
CA ILE A 347 15.85 12.36 -5.52
C ILE A 347 14.84 12.54 -4.40
N THR A 348 13.70 11.91 -4.57
CA THR A 348 12.57 11.89 -3.63
C THR A 348 12.87 10.88 -2.53
N PRO A 349 12.87 11.28 -1.24
CA PRO A 349 13.14 10.39 -0.13
C PRO A 349 11.97 9.42 0.04
N VAL A 350 12.27 8.15 0.27
CA VAL A 350 11.29 7.07 0.40
C VAL A 350 11.36 6.53 1.83
N THR A 351 10.22 6.47 2.50
CA THR A 351 10.13 5.77 3.77
C THR A 351 9.23 4.54 3.65
N ILE A 352 9.65 3.45 4.30
CA ILE A 352 9.03 2.14 4.17
C ILE A 352 8.65 1.62 5.56
N MET A 353 7.36 1.38 5.77
CA MET A 353 6.89 0.69 6.97
C MET A 353 6.85 -0.83 6.72
N THR A 354 7.64 -1.60 7.46
CA THR A 354 7.70 -3.07 7.35
C THR A 354 7.08 -3.74 8.59
N SER A 355 7.23 -5.06 8.72
CA SER A 355 6.91 -5.80 9.95
C SER A 355 7.95 -6.86 10.24
N SER A 356 8.06 -7.30 11.49
CA SER A 356 8.86 -8.46 11.89
C SER A 356 8.22 -9.81 11.53
N VAL A 357 6.91 -9.84 11.25
CA VAL A 357 6.20 -11.08 10.85
C VAL A 357 6.81 -11.63 9.56
N LYS A 358 7.22 -12.90 9.62
CA LYS A 358 7.77 -13.65 8.48
C LYS A 358 9.00 -12.98 7.86
N ASN A 359 9.88 -12.45 8.72
CA ASN A 359 11.12 -11.77 8.33
C ASN A 359 10.89 -10.68 7.26
N ASN A 360 9.74 -10.00 7.32
CA ASN A 360 9.34 -9.07 6.27
C ASN A 360 10.30 -7.87 6.18
N HIS A 361 10.78 -7.35 7.31
CA HIS A 361 11.78 -6.29 7.33
C HIS A 361 13.08 -6.71 6.63
N GLU A 362 13.59 -7.90 6.95
CA GLU A 362 14.84 -8.44 6.40
C GLU A 362 14.69 -8.72 4.90
N HIS A 363 13.61 -9.36 4.47
CA HIS A 363 13.36 -9.66 3.06
C HIS A 363 13.24 -8.39 2.20
N VAL A 364 12.56 -7.36 2.69
CA VAL A 364 12.41 -6.09 1.96
C VAL A 364 13.74 -5.33 1.93
N THR A 365 14.48 -5.29 3.05
CA THR A 365 15.80 -4.65 3.12
C THR A 365 16.80 -5.34 2.19
N ALA A 366 16.86 -6.68 2.23
CA ALA A 366 17.73 -7.47 1.37
C ALA A 366 17.36 -7.33 -0.13
N LEU A 367 16.07 -7.14 -0.46
CA LEU A 367 15.64 -6.82 -1.82
C LEU A 367 16.20 -5.45 -2.26
N CYS A 368 16.11 -4.42 -1.41
CA CYS A 368 16.68 -3.11 -1.71
C CYS A 368 18.20 -3.16 -1.88
N GLU A 369 18.91 -3.86 -0.99
CA GLU A 369 20.37 -4.02 -1.05
C GLU A 369 20.81 -4.78 -2.31
N ARG A 370 20.16 -5.91 -2.62
CA ARG A 370 20.44 -6.70 -3.83
C ARG A 370 20.26 -5.88 -5.10
N LEU A 371 19.31 -4.95 -5.10
CA LEU A 371 19.03 -4.06 -6.21
C LEU A 371 19.78 -2.72 -6.11
N ASN A 372 20.83 -2.64 -5.28
CA ASN A 372 21.68 -1.46 -5.09
C ASN A 372 20.86 -0.19 -4.79
N TRP A 373 19.87 -0.30 -3.91
CA TRP A 373 18.95 0.78 -3.56
C TRP A 373 18.27 1.41 -4.79
N PHE A 374 18.06 0.60 -5.83
CA PHE A 374 17.51 0.97 -7.13
C PHE A 374 18.29 2.10 -7.82
N GLY A 375 19.58 2.27 -7.51
CA GLY A 375 20.40 3.38 -8.01
C GLY A 375 20.06 4.73 -7.33
N ARG A 376 19.43 4.73 -6.16
CA ARG A 376 19.05 5.97 -5.45
C ARG A 376 19.93 6.28 -4.25
N GLY A 377 20.78 5.33 -3.83
CA GLY A 377 21.62 5.40 -2.62
C GLY A 377 20.84 5.14 -1.32
N ARG A 378 21.49 4.48 -0.35
CA ARG A 378 20.88 4.06 0.93
C ARG A 378 20.29 5.21 1.73
N GLN A 379 20.95 6.37 1.69
CA GLN A 379 20.59 7.56 2.48
C GLN A 379 19.21 8.16 2.15
N ASN A 380 18.66 7.81 0.99
CA ASN A 380 17.34 8.26 0.54
C ASN A 380 16.21 7.31 0.95
N PHE A 381 16.52 6.29 1.75
CA PHE A 381 15.56 5.35 2.31
C PHE A 381 15.57 5.37 3.84
N GLU A 382 14.39 5.35 4.45
CA GLU A 382 14.24 5.20 5.90
C GLU A 382 13.19 4.13 6.22
N PHE A 383 13.56 3.14 7.03
CA PHE A 383 12.69 2.02 7.39
C PHE A 383 12.21 2.16 8.82
N PHE A 384 10.98 1.72 9.06
CA PHE A 384 10.47 1.56 10.40
C PHE A 384 9.52 0.37 10.48
N GLU A 385 9.60 -0.39 11.56
CA GLU A 385 8.83 -1.62 11.73
C GLU A 385 7.58 -1.37 12.54
N GLN A 386 6.45 -1.92 12.09
CA GLN A 386 5.23 -1.96 12.88
C GLN A 386 5.33 -3.01 13.98
N PRO A 387 4.88 -2.70 15.21
CA PRO A 387 4.90 -3.65 16.32
C PRO A 387 3.85 -4.75 16.12
N LEU A 388 4.09 -5.88 16.79
CA LEU A 388 3.10 -6.94 16.89
C LEU A 388 2.25 -6.71 18.13
N VAL A 389 0.94 -6.94 17.99
CA VAL A 389 -0.03 -6.73 19.07
C VAL A 389 -0.74 -8.05 19.42
N PRO A 390 -1.04 -8.30 20.70
CA PRO A 390 -1.66 -9.54 21.15
C PRO A 390 -3.09 -9.69 20.62
N VAL A 391 -3.44 -10.90 20.20
CA VAL A 391 -4.82 -11.25 19.82
C VAL A 391 -5.64 -11.46 21.08
N VAL A 392 -6.83 -10.86 21.14
CA VAL A 392 -7.74 -10.92 22.29
C VAL A 392 -8.94 -11.81 22.01
N ALA A 393 -9.32 -12.62 22.99
CA ALA A 393 -10.52 -13.44 22.96
C ALA A 393 -11.77 -12.55 23.05
N ALA A 394 -12.75 -12.80 22.17
CA ALA A 394 -13.97 -11.98 22.12
C ALA A 394 -14.85 -12.11 23.37
N LYS A 395 -14.73 -13.22 24.11
CA LYS A 395 -15.57 -13.54 25.27
C LYS A 395 -15.26 -12.67 26.49
N ASP A 396 -13.99 -12.42 26.75
CA ASP A 396 -13.51 -11.90 28.04
C ASP A 396 -12.29 -10.96 27.90
N GLY A 397 -11.84 -10.70 26.66
CA GLY A 397 -10.68 -9.85 26.39
C GLY A 397 -9.34 -10.45 26.85
N LYS A 398 -9.28 -11.75 27.16
CA LYS A 398 -8.02 -12.43 27.50
C LYS A 398 -7.13 -12.57 26.28
N TRP A 399 -5.83 -12.39 26.45
CA TRP A 399 -4.85 -12.60 25.38
C TRP A 399 -4.78 -14.08 25.03
N LEU A 400 -4.84 -14.39 23.74
CA LEU A 400 -4.65 -15.76 23.27
C LEU A 400 -3.17 -16.12 23.38
N ILE A 401 -2.87 -17.32 23.87
CA ILE A 401 -1.52 -17.86 23.99
C ILE A 401 -1.43 -19.18 23.23
N SER A 402 -0.27 -19.47 22.62
CA SER A 402 -0.01 -20.82 22.09
C SER A 402 0.59 -21.71 23.18
N ARG A 403 1.40 -21.13 24.08
CA ARG A 403 1.94 -21.71 25.32
C ARG A 403 2.30 -20.61 26.32
N SER A 404 2.68 -20.99 27.54
CA SER A 404 3.23 -20.06 28.54
C SER A 404 4.32 -19.17 27.93
N LEU A 405 4.32 -17.90 28.29
CA LEU A 405 5.20 -16.84 27.79
C LEU A 405 5.10 -16.52 26.30
N PHE A 406 4.18 -17.13 25.56
CA PHE A 406 4.10 -16.98 24.11
C PHE A 406 2.69 -16.53 23.66
N PRO A 407 2.41 -15.21 23.72
CA PRO A 407 1.15 -14.68 23.23
C PRO A 407 1.06 -14.77 21.70
N VAL A 408 -0.13 -15.10 21.20
CA VAL A 408 -0.43 -15.05 19.78
C VAL A 408 -0.52 -13.58 19.38
N CYS A 409 0.43 -13.13 18.57
CA CYS A 409 0.49 -11.73 18.13
C CYS A 409 0.25 -11.60 16.62
N LYS A 410 -0.26 -10.45 16.21
CA LYS A 410 -0.46 -10.08 14.80
C LYS A 410 -0.20 -8.59 14.61
N PRO A 411 0.06 -8.11 13.38
CA PRO A 411 0.23 -6.68 13.14
C PRO A 411 -0.99 -5.82 13.50
N GLY A 412 -0.76 -4.64 14.10
CA GLY A 412 -1.81 -3.69 14.52
C GLY A 412 -2.52 -2.92 13.41
N GLY A 413 -2.36 -3.33 12.15
CA GLY A 413 -2.94 -2.68 10.97
C GLY A 413 -2.07 -1.55 10.42
N HIS A 414 -2.37 -1.13 9.20
CA HIS A 414 -1.53 -0.17 8.47
C HIS A 414 -1.68 1.28 8.95
N GLY A 415 -2.65 1.60 9.81
CA GLY A 415 -2.79 2.92 10.44
C GLY A 415 -1.69 3.24 11.45
N ALA A 416 -0.94 2.23 11.91
CA ALA A 416 0.23 2.42 12.77
C ALA A 416 1.30 3.32 12.12
N VAL A 417 1.28 3.43 10.78
CA VAL A 417 2.22 4.24 9.99
C VAL A 417 2.37 5.67 10.51
N TRP A 418 1.30 6.30 10.96
CA TRP A 418 1.34 7.71 11.35
C TRP A 418 2.02 7.93 12.70
N LYS A 419 1.66 7.13 13.70
CA LYS A 419 2.32 7.20 15.02
C LYS A 419 3.77 6.75 14.91
N LEU A 420 4.05 5.67 14.18
CA LEU A 420 5.43 5.22 13.98
C LEU A 420 6.28 6.26 13.25
N ALA A 421 5.74 6.88 12.20
CA ALA A 421 6.44 7.95 11.49
C ALA A 421 6.74 9.14 12.42
N TYR A 422 5.82 9.47 13.34
CA TYR A 422 6.06 10.50 14.35
C TYR A 422 7.14 10.09 15.35
N ASP A 423 6.99 8.93 15.99
CA ASP A 423 7.88 8.45 17.05
C ASP A 423 9.31 8.20 16.55
N LYS A 424 9.45 7.71 15.31
CA LYS A 424 10.74 7.43 14.67
C LYS A 424 11.37 8.65 13.99
N GLY A 425 10.73 9.82 14.07
CA GLY A 425 11.29 11.05 13.53
C GLY A 425 11.26 11.16 12.00
N ILE A 426 10.39 10.41 11.33
CA ILE A 426 10.29 10.36 9.85
C ILE A 426 9.83 11.70 9.27
N PHE A 427 8.90 12.39 9.94
CA PHE A 427 8.48 13.72 9.49
C PHE A 427 9.61 14.75 9.61
N GLN A 428 10.40 14.70 10.68
CA GLN A 428 11.59 15.53 10.86
C GLN A 428 12.67 15.18 9.82
N TRP A 429 12.79 13.90 9.44
CA TRP A 429 13.64 13.48 8.33
C TRP A 429 13.18 14.09 7.00
N PHE A 430 11.89 14.01 6.66
CA PHE A 430 11.35 14.70 5.49
C PHE A 430 11.59 16.21 5.51
N HIS A 431 11.40 16.88 6.64
CA HIS A 431 11.67 18.32 6.77
C HIS A 431 13.14 18.67 6.57
N ARG A 432 14.08 17.83 7.02
CA ARG A 432 15.53 18.01 6.75
C ARG A 432 15.85 17.95 5.26
N TYR A 433 15.09 17.17 4.49
CA TYR A 433 15.16 17.13 3.03
C TYR A 433 14.31 18.21 2.33
N GLY A 434 13.72 19.15 3.07
CA GLY A 434 12.91 20.24 2.51
C GLY A 434 11.53 19.82 2.00
N ARG A 435 11.02 18.65 2.40
CA ARG A 435 9.72 18.16 1.92
C ARG A 435 8.58 18.80 2.73
N LYS A 436 7.51 19.16 2.02
CA LYS A 436 6.29 19.77 2.54
C LYS A 436 5.10 18.80 2.54
N GLY A 437 5.16 17.74 1.73
CA GLY A 437 4.14 16.70 1.68
C GLY A 437 4.72 15.33 1.32
N ALA A 438 3.88 14.30 1.29
CA ALA A 438 4.26 13.00 0.81
C ALA A 438 3.08 12.27 0.17
N THR A 439 3.36 11.42 -0.81
CA THR A 439 2.36 10.49 -1.36
C THR A 439 2.43 9.15 -0.62
N VAL A 440 1.27 8.55 -0.37
CA VAL A 440 1.15 7.25 0.33
C VAL A 440 0.59 6.21 -0.63
N ARG A 441 1.26 5.08 -0.81
CA ARG A 441 0.86 4.02 -1.75
C ARG A 441 0.97 2.63 -1.15
N GLN A 442 -0.03 1.78 -1.41
CA GLN A 442 0.07 0.33 -1.17
C GLN A 442 0.78 -0.35 -2.34
N VAL A 443 1.72 -1.26 -2.04
CA VAL A 443 2.51 -2.00 -3.04
C VAL A 443 1.71 -2.91 -3.95
N SER A 444 0.56 -3.40 -3.49
CA SER A 444 -0.27 -4.29 -4.29
C SER A 444 -0.97 -3.60 -5.45
N ASN A 445 -1.11 -2.27 -5.43
CA ASN A 445 -1.85 -1.52 -6.44
C ASN A 445 -0.95 -1.17 -7.64
N VAL A 446 -1.02 -1.96 -8.69
CA VAL A 446 -0.10 -1.91 -9.85
C VAL A 446 -0.43 -0.80 -10.84
N VAL A 447 -1.56 -0.10 -10.66
CA VAL A 447 -1.99 0.99 -11.57
C VAL A 447 -2.01 2.36 -10.90
N ALA A 448 -1.61 2.48 -9.63
CA ALA A 448 -1.76 3.71 -8.83
C ALA A 448 -1.04 4.94 -9.43
N ALA A 449 0.05 4.74 -10.18
CA ALA A 449 0.79 5.81 -10.86
C ALA A 449 0.56 5.83 -12.37
N THR A 450 -0.52 5.18 -12.85
CA THR A 450 -0.88 5.23 -14.26
C THR A 450 -1.36 6.63 -14.61
N ASP A 451 -0.70 7.26 -15.58
CA ASP A 451 -1.10 8.55 -16.14
C ASP A 451 -1.12 9.66 -15.05
N LEU A 452 -1.98 10.66 -15.21
CA LEU A 452 -1.97 11.89 -14.44
C LEU A 452 -2.50 11.81 -12.99
N THR A 453 -3.17 10.73 -12.55
CA THR A 453 -3.92 10.72 -11.27
C THR A 453 -3.06 11.09 -10.07
N LEU A 454 -1.91 10.42 -9.91
CA LEU A 454 -1.03 10.62 -8.75
C LEU A 454 -0.39 12.01 -8.75
N LEU A 455 0.03 12.49 -9.92
CA LEU A 455 0.61 13.82 -10.08
C LEU A 455 -0.43 14.91 -9.85
N ALA A 456 -1.65 14.75 -10.36
CA ALA A 456 -2.75 15.69 -10.12
C ALA A 456 -3.12 15.74 -8.63
N LEU A 457 -3.21 14.59 -7.95
CA LEU A 457 -3.44 14.54 -6.51
C LEU A 457 -2.37 15.32 -5.74
N ALA A 458 -1.10 15.03 -6.01
CA ALA A 458 0.02 15.70 -5.34
C ALA A 458 0.07 17.20 -5.66
N GLY A 459 -0.16 17.57 -6.92
CA GLY A 459 -0.17 18.95 -7.38
C GLY A 459 -1.26 19.78 -6.72
N LEU A 460 -2.49 19.27 -6.63
CA LEU A 460 -3.58 19.93 -5.93
C LEU A 460 -3.31 20.08 -4.44
N GLY A 461 -2.76 19.03 -3.82
CA GLY A 461 -2.39 19.03 -2.41
C GLY A 461 -1.41 20.16 -2.08
N LEU A 462 -0.31 20.24 -2.84
CA LEU A 462 0.70 21.29 -2.67
C LEU A 462 0.16 22.67 -3.05
N ARG A 463 -0.48 22.80 -4.21
CA ARG A 463 -0.93 24.08 -4.77
C ARG A 463 -1.92 24.79 -3.86
N HIS A 464 -2.83 24.03 -3.25
CA HIS A 464 -3.88 24.56 -2.39
C HIS A 464 -3.60 24.34 -0.90
N ASN A 465 -2.39 23.89 -0.55
CA ASN A 465 -1.97 23.63 0.83
C ASN A 465 -2.98 22.75 1.61
N LYS A 466 -3.47 21.69 0.95
CA LYS A 466 -4.40 20.72 1.55
C LYS A 466 -3.63 19.75 2.46
N LYS A 467 -4.28 19.27 3.51
CA LYS A 467 -3.67 18.38 4.51
C LYS A 467 -3.72 16.90 4.10
N LEU A 468 -4.78 16.48 3.43
CA LEU A 468 -4.94 15.08 2.98
C LEU A 468 -5.82 14.98 1.74
N GLY A 469 -5.38 14.20 0.76
CA GLY A 469 -6.12 13.95 -0.47
C GLY A 469 -6.39 12.47 -0.72
N PHE A 470 -7.54 12.16 -1.30
CA PHE A 470 -7.89 10.81 -1.74
C PHE A 470 -7.91 10.73 -3.28
N ALA A 471 -7.21 9.75 -3.85
CA ALA A 471 -7.45 9.31 -5.21
C ALA A 471 -8.55 8.25 -5.19
N SER A 472 -9.67 8.55 -5.82
CA SER A 472 -10.91 7.78 -5.69
C SER A 472 -11.53 7.46 -7.05
N CYS A 473 -12.42 6.47 -7.06
CA CYS A 473 -13.11 6.03 -8.26
C CYS A 473 -14.47 5.45 -7.87
N GLU A 474 -15.29 5.16 -8.88
CA GLU A 474 -16.53 4.42 -8.65
C GLU A 474 -16.23 3.04 -8.03
N ARG A 475 -16.98 2.71 -6.99
CA ARG A 475 -16.87 1.44 -6.28
C ARG A 475 -17.76 0.40 -6.95
N ASN A 476 -17.20 -0.79 -7.18
CA ASN A 476 -17.99 -1.93 -7.65
C ASN A 476 -18.82 -2.51 -6.49
N VAL A 477 -20.08 -2.88 -6.76
CA VAL A 477 -20.96 -3.54 -5.77
C VAL A 477 -20.32 -4.84 -5.27
N GLY A 478 -20.32 -5.05 -3.95
CA GLY A 478 -19.74 -6.23 -3.31
C GLY A 478 -18.21 -6.26 -3.25
N ALA A 479 -17.52 -5.15 -3.58
CA ALA A 479 -16.07 -5.06 -3.42
C ALA A 479 -15.65 -4.90 -1.95
N THR A 480 -14.56 -5.53 -1.53
CA THR A 480 -14.00 -5.37 -0.17
C THR A 480 -13.18 -4.09 -0.04
N GLU A 481 -13.83 -2.96 -0.30
CA GLU A 481 -13.26 -1.62 -0.38
C GLU A 481 -14.14 -0.63 0.38
N GLY A 482 -13.53 0.22 1.19
CA GLY A 482 -14.22 1.35 1.82
C GLY A 482 -14.70 2.40 0.80
N ILE A 483 -15.50 3.35 1.29
CA ILE A 483 -15.96 4.50 0.50
C ILE A 483 -15.52 5.80 1.13
N ASN A 484 -15.20 6.79 0.31
CA ASN A 484 -15.02 8.15 0.78
C ASN A 484 -16.38 8.83 0.94
N VAL A 485 -16.54 9.54 2.06
CA VAL A 485 -17.76 10.28 2.40
C VAL A 485 -17.40 11.67 2.86
N LEU A 486 -18.25 12.65 2.56
CA LEU A 486 -18.24 13.95 3.23
C LEU A 486 -19.04 13.80 4.53
N VAL A 487 -18.36 13.99 5.66
CA VAL A 487 -19.00 14.03 6.98
C VAL A 487 -19.42 15.46 7.27
N GLU A 488 -20.67 15.61 7.69
CA GLU A 488 -21.21 16.82 8.29
C GLU A 488 -21.57 16.50 9.74
N LYS A 489 -20.89 17.15 10.70
CA LYS A 489 -21.09 16.93 12.12
C LYS A 489 -21.45 18.22 12.85
N GLN A 490 -22.36 18.17 13.80
CA GLN A 490 -22.58 19.26 14.76
C GLN A 490 -22.05 18.86 16.14
N ASN A 491 -21.21 19.70 16.74
CA ASN A 491 -20.73 19.48 18.10
C ASN A 491 -21.77 19.94 19.14
N LEU A 492 -21.52 19.58 20.41
CA LEU A 492 -22.38 19.94 21.55
C LEU A 492 -22.51 21.46 21.78
N GLU A 493 -21.58 22.25 21.24
CA GLU A 493 -21.56 23.72 21.30
C GLU A 493 -22.35 24.37 20.14
N GLY A 494 -22.95 23.56 19.27
CA GLY A 494 -23.75 24.00 18.12
C GLY A 494 -22.94 24.39 16.89
N GLN A 495 -21.61 24.29 16.92
CA GLN A 495 -20.72 24.51 15.78
C GLN A 495 -20.75 23.31 14.83
N TRP A 496 -20.61 23.59 13.55
CA TRP A 496 -20.59 22.58 12.50
C TRP A 496 -19.16 22.24 12.13
N ALA A 497 -18.90 20.99 11.75
CA ALA A 497 -17.60 20.49 11.35
C ALA A 497 -17.76 19.63 10.09
N TYR A 498 -16.89 19.87 9.10
CA TYR A 498 -16.95 19.20 7.80
C TYR A 498 -15.61 18.60 7.43
N GLY A 499 -15.61 17.46 6.76
CA GLY A 499 -14.40 16.84 6.25
C GLY A 499 -14.70 15.60 5.41
N ILE A 500 -13.87 15.33 4.42
CA ILE A 500 -13.87 14.07 3.70
C ILE A 500 -13.12 13.03 4.52
N THR A 501 -13.76 11.88 4.77
CA THR A 501 -13.16 10.71 5.43
C THR A 501 -13.44 9.42 4.63
N CYS A 502 -13.04 8.27 5.18
CA CYS A 502 -13.29 6.95 4.65
C CYS A 502 -14.08 6.10 5.64
N ILE A 503 -15.11 5.41 5.14
CA ILE A 503 -15.82 4.36 5.89
C ILE A 503 -15.41 3.01 5.33
N GLU A 504 -14.98 2.10 6.19
CA GLU A 504 -14.64 0.73 5.79
C GLU A 504 -15.87 -0.09 5.42
N TYR A 505 -15.71 -1.01 4.46
CA TYR A 505 -16.81 -1.87 4.01
C TYR A 505 -17.42 -2.71 5.14
N THR A 506 -16.62 -3.08 6.14
CA THR A 506 -17.07 -3.81 7.34
C THR A 506 -17.95 -2.97 8.27
N GLU A 507 -18.01 -1.65 8.07
CA GLU A 507 -18.80 -0.73 8.88
C GLU A 507 -20.05 -0.22 8.18
N PHE A 508 -20.30 -0.63 6.92
CA PHE A 508 -21.45 -0.18 6.14
C PHE A 508 -22.79 -0.41 6.85
N GLU A 509 -22.96 -1.57 7.48
CA GLU A 509 -24.16 -1.90 8.25
C GLU A 509 -24.40 -0.90 9.40
N LYS A 510 -23.33 -0.41 10.06
CA LYS A 510 -23.43 0.58 11.15
C LYS A 510 -23.98 1.91 10.68
N TYR A 511 -23.75 2.25 9.42
CA TYR A 511 -24.16 3.51 8.79
C TYR A 511 -25.38 3.35 7.85
N GLY A 512 -26.02 2.18 7.85
CA GLY A 512 -27.19 1.90 6.99
C GLY A 512 -26.86 1.85 5.49
N ILE A 513 -25.59 1.67 5.12
CA ILE A 513 -25.16 1.52 3.72
C ILE A 513 -25.41 0.07 3.29
N ILE A 514 -26.25 -0.12 2.28
CA ILE A 514 -26.62 -1.46 1.76
C ILE A 514 -25.63 -1.87 0.67
N ASP A 515 -24.87 -2.94 0.91
CA ASP A 515 -23.94 -3.54 -0.04
C ASP A 515 -24.02 -5.08 0.08
N THR A 516 -24.59 -5.78 -0.90
CA THR A 516 -24.84 -7.22 -0.78
C THR A 516 -23.91 -8.07 -1.64
N ALA A 517 -23.09 -8.90 -0.97
CA ALA A 517 -22.72 -10.26 -1.39
C ALA A 517 -22.36 -11.13 -0.15
N VAL A 518 -22.84 -12.38 -0.14
CA VAL A 518 -22.96 -13.30 1.02
C VAL A 518 -21.81 -14.32 1.08
N SER A 519 -21.20 -14.56 2.26
CA SER A 519 -21.16 -15.87 2.94
C SER A 519 -20.09 -16.00 4.06
N LEU A 520 -20.40 -16.94 4.96
CA LEU A 520 -19.94 -17.18 6.34
C LEU A 520 -18.55 -17.81 6.52
N GLY A 521 -17.98 -17.56 7.71
CA GLY A 521 -17.53 -18.64 8.60
C GLY A 521 -16.05 -18.62 8.99
N SER A 522 -15.73 -18.04 10.15
CA SER A 522 -14.49 -18.34 10.90
C SER A 522 -14.73 -18.20 12.40
N ALA A 523 -13.95 -18.91 13.23
CA ALA A 523 -13.97 -18.78 14.69
C ALA A 523 -13.68 -17.34 15.14
N ALA A 524 -14.35 -16.88 16.20
CA ALA A 524 -14.35 -15.48 16.63
C ALA A 524 -13.14 -15.12 17.52
N GLY A 525 -12.26 -14.27 17.00
CA GLY A 525 -11.17 -13.63 17.73
C GLY A 525 -10.75 -12.33 17.03
N GLY A 526 -10.28 -11.33 17.78
CA GLY A 526 -10.00 -9.99 17.25
C GLY A 526 -8.71 -9.39 17.80
N ARG A 527 -8.29 -8.26 17.24
CA ARG A 527 -7.18 -7.45 17.76
C ARG A 527 -7.45 -5.98 17.47
N LEU A 528 -6.73 -5.09 18.14
CA LEU A 528 -6.78 -3.67 17.77
C LEU A 528 -6.16 -3.47 16.39
N GLU A 529 -6.94 -2.91 15.49
CA GLU A 529 -6.52 -2.53 14.14
C GLU A 529 -6.87 -1.07 13.90
N CYS A 530 -6.02 -0.38 13.14
CA CYS A 530 -6.29 0.95 12.61
C CYS A 530 -5.95 1.00 11.12
N THR A 531 -6.65 1.84 10.38
CA THR A 531 -6.45 2.07 8.95
C THR A 531 -5.78 3.42 8.72
N MET A 532 -4.93 3.51 7.70
CA MET A 532 -4.15 4.74 7.43
C MET A 532 -5.04 5.90 6.97
N GLN A 533 -6.12 5.61 6.26
CA GLN A 533 -7.06 6.59 5.74
C GLN A 533 -7.86 7.30 6.84
N ASN A 534 -8.09 6.66 7.99
CA ASN A 534 -8.90 7.23 9.08
C ASN A 534 -8.20 8.36 9.83
N ILE A 535 -6.94 8.68 9.53
CA ILE A 535 -6.34 9.95 10.00
C ILE A 535 -7.16 11.16 9.53
N ALA A 536 -7.91 11.02 8.43
CA ALA A 536 -8.84 12.00 7.90
C ALA A 536 -9.88 12.50 8.91
N ASP A 537 -10.28 11.64 9.86
CA ASP A 537 -11.24 12.00 10.92
C ASP A 537 -10.72 13.13 11.83
N ASN A 538 -9.42 13.39 11.81
CA ASN A 538 -8.78 14.46 12.60
C ASN A 538 -8.60 15.78 11.80
N PHE A 539 -9.08 15.86 10.56
CA PHE A 539 -8.97 17.03 9.69
C PHE A 539 -10.35 17.65 9.37
N LEU A 540 -11.24 17.70 10.35
CA LEU A 540 -12.51 18.40 10.20
C LEU A 540 -12.34 19.93 10.34
N ASN A 541 -12.91 20.69 9.42
CA ASN A 541 -12.95 22.14 9.45
C ASN A 541 -14.20 22.62 10.18
N ALA A 542 -14.01 23.37 11.27
CA ALA A 542 -15.12 23.95 12.03
C ALA A 542 -15.65 25.23 11.37
N VAL A 543 -16.97 25.35 11.30
CA VAL A 543 -17.70 26.51 10.77
C VAL A 543 -18.87 26.89 11.68
N ASN A 544 -19.17 28.19 11.73
CA ASN A 544 -20.16 28.75 12.67
C ASN A 544 -21.61 28.55 12.22
N SER A 545 -21.84 28.13 10.98
CA SER A 545 -23.17 27.93 10.42
C SER A 545 -23.16 26.73 9.49
N ARG A 546 -24.27 25.97 9.49
CA ARG A 546 -24.47 24.85 8.57
C ARG A 546 -24.31 25.31 7.13
N CYS A 547 -23.46 24.62 6.36
CA CYS A 547 -23.25 24.90 4.95
C CYS A 547 -24.07 23.92 4.10
N ASN A 548 -24.86 24.46 3.18
CA ASN A 548 -25.79 23.64 2.40
C ASN A 548 -25.17 23.11 1.08
N LYS A 549 -24.12 23.74 0.53
CA LYS A 549 -23.38 23.33 -0.69
C LYS A 549 -22.00 24.00 -0.82
N GLY A 550 -21.03 23.30 -1.41
CA GLY A 550 -19.78 23.89 -1.96
C GLY A 550 -18.63 24.06 -0.98
N ILE A 551 -18.77 23.55 0.25
CA ILE A 551 -17.75 23.68 1.30
C ILE A 551 -16.47 22.90 0.98
N GLU A 552 -16.56 21.86 0.13
CA GLU A 552 -15.48 20.93 -0.19
C GLU A 552 -14.23 21.62 -0.77
N SER A 553 -14.41 22.74 -1.47
CA SER A 553 -13.29 23.54 -1.99
C SER A 553 -12.46 24.23 -0.89
N GLU A 554 -13.06 24.47 0.27
CA GLU A 554 -12.45 25.15 1.42
C GLU A 554 -11.87 24.17 2.45
N LEU A 555 -12.23 22.89 2.37
CA LEU A 555 -11.80 21.86 3.33
C LEU A 555 -10.30 21.56 3.26
N ASP A 556 -9.71 21.18 4.39
CA ASP A 556 -8.34 20.67 4.47
C ASP A 556 -8.19 19.32 3.77
N THR A 557 -9.26 18.52 3.73
CA THR A 557 -9.31 17.24 3.04
C THR A 557 -9.99 17.38 1.67
N PHE A 558 -9.48 16.68 0.68
CA PHE A 558 -10.01 16.76 -0.69
C PHE A 558 -10.01 15.39 -1.38
N ILE A 559 -10.70 15.32 -2.51
CA ILE A 559 -10.84 14.09 -3.29
C ILE A 559 -10.66 14.37 -4.78
N VAL A 560 -10.03 13.43 -5.46
CA VAL A 560 -9.79 13.44 -6.90
C VAL A 560 -10.33 12.13 -7.47
N TYR A 561 -11.23 12.23 -8.44
CA TYR A 561 -11.83 11.09 -9.12
C TYR A 561 -11.15 10.80 -10.45
N ASN A 562 -11.00 9.51 -10.76
CA ASN A 562 -10.63 9.05 -12.10
C ASN A 562 -11.23 7.66 -12.37
N LYS A 563 -11.03 7.15 -13.59
CA LYS A 563 -11.35 5.76 -13.95
C LYS A 563 -10.67 4.81 -12.99
N ARG A 564 -11.41 3.81 -12.52
CA ARG A 564 -10.95 2.78 -11.57
C ARG A 564 -9.59 2.17 -11.95
N ARG A 565 -9.40 1.75 -13.20
CA ARG A 565 -8.13 1.20 -13.71
C ARG A 565 -6.94 2.18 -13.75
N ARG A 566 -7.14 3.46 -13.38
CA ARG A 566 -6.09 4.48 -13.18
C ARG A 566 -5.98 4.95 -11.72
N VAL A 567 -6.70 4.30 -10.81
CA VAL A 567 -6.74 4.59 -9.38
C VAL A 567 -6.40 3.34 -8.58
N THR A 568 -7.09 2.24 -8.84
CA THR A 568 -6.94 0.98 -8.10
C THR A 568 -7.12 -0.25 -8.98
N SER A 569 -6.11 -1.12 -8.94
CA SER A 569 -6.16 -2.51 -9.40
C SER A 569 -5.08 -3.27 -8.63
N SER A 570 -5.51 -4.11 -7.69
CA SER A 570 -4.60 -4.66 -6.67
C SER A 570 -4.35 -6.16 -6.85
N ALA A 571 -3.09 -6.59 -6.79
CA ALA A 571 -2.73 -8.01 -6.69
C ALA A 571 -2.64 -8.43 -5.20
N LYS A 572 -3.75 -8.89 -4.61
CA LYS A 572 -3.85 -9.21 -3.17
C LYS A 572 -4.17 -10.67 -2.85
N ARG A 573 -4.74 -11.42 -3.80
CA ARG A 573 -5.11 -12.82 -3.58
C ARG A 573 -4.81 -13.69 -4.79
N LYS A 574 -4.50 -14.95 -4.55
CA LYS A 574 -4.38 -15.99 -5.56
C LYS A 574 -5.76 -16.26 -6.16
N TRP A 575 -5.84 -16.34 -7.49
CA TRP A 575 -7.03 -16.83 -8.17
C TRP A 575 -7.14 -18.34 -7.98
N LYS A 576 -8.35 -18.82 -7.65
CA LYS A 576 -8.64 -20.25 -7.61
C LYS A 576 -9.53 -20.63 -8.80
N PRO A 577 -9.40 -21.84 -9.38
CA PRO A 577 -10.21 -22.26 -10.52
C PRO A 577 -11.73 -22.20 -10.28
N GLU A 578 -12.17 -22.32 -9.02
CA GLU A 578 -13.59 -22.25 -8.66
C GLU A 578 -14.11 -20.80 -8.57
N ASP A 579 -13.21 -19.81 -8.52
CA ASP A 579 -13.56 -18.40 -8.38
C ASP A 579 -14.15 -17.87 -9.69
N ARG A 580 -15.37 -17.33 -9.62
CA ARG A 580 -16.03 -16.64 -10.72
C ARG A 580 -15.59 -15.18 -10.88
N SER A 581 -14.49 -14.78 -10.25
CA SER A 581 -14.02 -13.39 -10.23
C SER A 581 -12.50 -13.31 -10.20
N LEU A 582 -11.94 -12.49 -11.09
CA LEU A 582 -10.53 -12.09 -11.10
C LEU A 582 -10.27 -10.84 -10.23
N HIS A 583 -11.26 -10.38 -9.47
CA HIS A 583 -11.10 -9.19 -8.64
C HIS A 583 -10.01 -9.41 -7.59
N GLN A 584 -9.10 -8.44 -7.52
CA GLN A 584 -7.93 -8.42 -6.64
C GLN A 584 -6.89 -9.54 -6.86
N THR A 585 -6.91 -10.21 -8.03
CA THR A 585 -5.90 -11.23 -8.37
C THR A 585 -4.81 -10.65 -9.30
N PRO A 586 -3.61 -11.26 -9.35
CA PRO A 586 -2.59 -10.88 -10.33
C PRO A 586 -3.09 -10.92 -11.78
N GLU A 587 -3.90 -11.91 -12.14
CA GLU A 587 -4.52 -12.06 -13.47
C GLU A 587 -5.46 -10.91 -13.78
N GLY A 588 -6.37 -10.58 -12.86
CA GLY A 588 -7.31 -9.46 -13.05
C GLY A 588 -6.58 -8.13 -13.15
N SER A 589 -5.54 -7.94 -12.34
CA SER A 589 -4.71 -6.74 -12.38
C SER A 589 -3.94 -6.63 -13.70
N LEU A 590 -3.46 -7.76 -14.26
CA LEU A 590 -2.77 -7.77 -15.55
C LEU A 590 -3.72 -7.32 -16.67
N LEU A 591 -4.96 -7.80 -16.66
CA LEU A 591 -5.96 -7.36 -17.65
C LEU A 591 -6.20 -5.85 -17.59
N ASP A 592 -6.19 -5.24 -16.40
CA ASP A 592 -6.30 -3.79 -16.26
C ASP A 592 -5.07 -3.04 -16.78
N VAL A 593 -3.86 -3.58 -16.57
CA VAL A 593 -2.62 -3.05 -17.17
C VAL A 593 -2.69 -3.13 -18.71
N MET A 594 -3.12 -4.27 -19.27
CA MET A 594 -3.29 -4.42 -20.72
C MET A 594 -4.37 -3.48 -21.27
N ARG A 595 -5.46 -3.26 -20.53
CA ARG A 595 -6.52 -2.29 -20.88
C ARG A 595 -6.01 -0.86 -20.87
N ASN A 596 -5.10 -0.52 -19.97
CA ASN A 596 -4.43 0.78 -19.96
C ASN A 596 -3.49 0.94 -21.16
N ALA A 597 -2.72 -0.10 -21.50
CA ALA A 597 -1.89 -0.10 -22.71
C ALA A 597 -2.73 0.03 -23.99
N TYR A 598 -3.88 -0.66 -24.06
CA TYR A 598 -4.86 -0.52 -25.15
C TYR A 598 -5.35 0.92 -25.28
N ASP A 599 -5.87 1.51 -24.19
CA ASP A 599 -6.35 2.90 -24.21
C ASP A 599 -5.28 3.91 -24.67
N LEU A 600 -4.05 3.72 -24.21
CA LEU A 600 -2.91 4.56 -24.56
C LEU A 600 -2.56 4.42 -26.06
N LEU A 601 -2.31 3.21 -26.53
CA LEU A 601 -1.81 2.99 -27.90
C LEU A 601 -2.89 3.17 -28.97
N MET A 602 -4.15 2.83 -28.69
CA MET A 602 -5.27 3.13 -29.59
C MET A 602 -5.40 4.63 -29.88
N SER A 603 -5.15 5.47 -28.86
CA SER A 603 -5.16 6.93 -29.04
C SER A 603 -3.97 7.45 -29.87
N CYS A 604 -2.97 6.61 -30.14
CA CYS A 604 -1.85 6.88 -31.04
C CYS A 604 -2.10 6.39 -32.49
N ASN A 605 -3.35 6.03 -32.84
CA ASN A 605 -3.69 5.43 -34.13
C ASN A 605 -2.99 4.08 -34.39
N ILE A 606 -2.72 3.31 -33.34
CA ILE A 606 -2.21 1.93 -33.44
C ILE A 606 -3.40 0.98 -33.32
N GLU A 607 -3.62 0.11 -34.31
CA GLU A 607 -4.68 -0.89 -34.24
C GLU A 607 -4.28 -2.04 -33.31
N LEU A 608 -5.17 -2.38 -32.36
CA LEU A 608 -4.99 -3.44 -31.37
C LEU A 608 -6.28 -4.24 -31.15
N PRO A 609 -6.21 -5.54 -30.81
CA PRO A 609 -7.39 -6.31 -30.45
C PRO A 609 -7.98 -5.79 -29.12
N LYS A 610 -9.29 -5.59 -29.08
CA LYS A 610 -9.97 -5.10 -27.88
C LYS A 610 -9.96 -6.15 -26.78
N ILE A 611 -9.61 -5.72 -25.57
CA ILE A 611 -9.70 -6.57 -24.37
C ILE A 611 -11.15 -6.63 -23.91
N LYS A 612 -11.68 -7.85 -23.80
CA LYS A 612 -13.06 -8.15 -23.38
C LYS A 612 -13.22 -8.10 -21.86
N ASP A 613 -14.40 -8.45 -21.37
CA ASP A 613 -14.67 -8.60 -19.94
C ASP A 613 -13.85 -9.73 -19.31
N ASN A 614 -13.60 -9.64 -18.00
CA ASN A 614 -12.77 -10.59 -17.25
C ASN A 614 -13.21 -12.06 -17.42
N SER A 615 -14.52 -12.31 -17.58
CA SER A 615 -15.07 -13.65 -17.79
C SER A 615 -14.57 -14.33 -19.06
N SER A 616 -14.11 -13.56 -20.05
CA SER A 616 -13.53 -14.08 -21.30
C SER A 616 -12.15 -14.70 -21.10
N TYR A 617 -11.51 -14.45 -19.94
CA TYR A 617 -10.11 -14.77 -19.67
C TYR A 617 -9.91 -15.68 -18.45
N PHE A 618 -10.95 -16.36 -17.97
CA PHE A 618 -10.78 -17.34 -16.88
C PHE A 618 -9.91 -18.54 -17.30
N HIS A 619 -9.91 -18.89 -18.59
CA HIS A 619 -9.23 -20.08 -19.11
C HIS A 619 -8.30 -19.76 -20.29
N SER A 620 -7.95 -18.49 -20.47
CA SER A 620 -7.09 -18.02 -21.55
C SER A 620 -6.24 -16.84 -21.08
N GLY A 621 -5.12 -16.60 -21.77
CA GLY A 621 -4.32 -15.40 -21.57
C GLY A 621 -4.97 -14.15 -22.18
N PRO A 622 -4.44 -12.95 -21.88
CA PRO A 622 -4.84 -11.73 -22.59
C PRO A 622 -4.53 -11.85 -24.09
N PRO A 623 -5.18 -11.04 -24.96
CA PRO A 623 -4.98 -11.11 -26.41
C PRO A 623 -3.59 -10.60 -26.87
N PHE A 624 -2.82 -9.99 -25.97
CA PHE A 624 -1.43 -9.57 -26.18
C PHE A 624 -0.76 -9.34 -24.82
N LEU A 625 0.56 -9.16 -24.83
CA LEU A 625 1.32 -8.62 -23.70
C LEU A 625 2.04 -7.34 -24.11
N ILE A 626 1.76 -6.23 -23.42
CA ILE A 626 2.41 -4.94 -23.69
C ILE A 626 2.95 -4.37 -22.39
N PHE A 627 4.28 -4.24 -22.32
CA PHE A 627 4.98 -3.68 -21.17
C PHE A 627 5.83 -2.48 -21.61
N LEU A 628 5.42 -1.30 -21.13
CA LEU A 628 6.05 -0.04 -21.46
C LEU A 628 6.76 0.51 -20.23
N HIS A 629 8.04 0.86 -20.36
CA HIS A 629 8.76 1.50 -19.27
C HIS A 629 8.10 2.83 -18.88
N PRO A 630 7.81 3.11 -17.59
CA PRO A 630 7.13 4.35 -17.19
C PRO A 630 7.85 5.63 -17.64
N ALA A 631 9.18 5.61 -17.76
CA ALA A 631 10.00 6.71 -18.28
C ALA A 631 9.84 7.03 -19.79
N LEU A 632 9.10 6.23 -20.56
CA LEU A 632 8.62 6.66 -21.88
C LEU A 632 7.83 7.97 -21.75
N GLY A 633 7.11 8.13 -20.64
CA GLY A 633 6.38 9.32 -20.26
C GLY A 633 5.35 8.92 -19.20
N PRO A 634 5.53 9.30 -17.91
CA PRO A 634 4.58 8.92 -16.87
C PRO A 634 3.19 9.54 -17.11
N LEU A 635 3.13 10.62 -17.88
CA LEU A 635 1.90 11.17 -18.45
C LEU A 635 1.64 10.60 -19.84
N TRP A 636 0.41 10.18 -20.11
CA TRP A 636 0.07 9.59 -21.42
C TRP A 636 0.20 10.59 -22.56
N GLU A 637 0.01 11.89 -22.33
CA GLU A 637 0.23 12.94 -23.35
C GLU A 637 1.66 12.91 -23.93
N ILE A 638 2.64 12.56 -23.09
CA ILE A 638 4.05 12.46 -23.48
C ILE A 638 4.27 11.19 -24.28
N THR A 639 3.82 10.06 -23.75
CA THR A 639 4.00 8.77 -24.41
C THR A 639 3.34 8.76 -25.79
N ARG A 640 2.15 9.37 -25.94
CA ARG A 640 1.45 9.48 -27.23
C ARG A 640 2.25 10.19 -28.32
N GLN A 641 3.16 11.09 -27.98
CA GLN A 641 3.97 11.78 -28.98
C GLN A 641 5.09 10.90 -29.54
N LYS A 642 5.51 9.86 -28.79
CA LYS A 642 6.54 8.89 -29.18
C LYS A 642 6.00 7.73 -30.04
N PHE A 643 4.68 7.54 -30.05
CA PHE A 643 4.00 6.47 -30.79
C PHE A 643 3.03 7.05 -31.82
N PHE A 644 3.04 6.54 -33.05
CA PHE A 644 2.05 6.92 -34.05
C PHE A 644 1.91 5.83 -35.11
N GLY A 645 0.66 5.40 -35.36
CA GLY A 645 0.32 4.55 -36.49
C GLY A 645 0.76 3.09 -36.41
N GLY A 646 0.23 2.26 -37.32
CA GLY A 646 0.56 0.84 -37.42
C GLY A 646 -0.41 -0.09 -36.67
N PHE A 647 0.03 -1.31 -36.36
CA PHE A 647 -0.81 -2.28 -35.64
C PHE A 647 0.00 -3.25 -34.78
N ILE A 648 -0.65 -3.83 -33.79
CA ILE A 648 -0.16 -4.95 -32.97
C ILE A 648 -1.20 -6.07 -33.05
N SER A 649 -0.83 -7.19 -33.68
CA SER A 649 -1.72 -8.35 -33.90
C SER A 649 -2.08 -9.05 -32.60
N GLU A 650 -3.21 -9.78 -32.60
CA GLU A 650 -3.54 -10.74 -31.54
C GLU A 650 -2.44 -11.79 -31.37
N GLY A 651 -2.14 -12.15 -30.12
CA GLY A 651 -1.02 -13.01 -29.75
C GLY A 651 0.36 -12.32 -29.72
N SER A 652 0.43 -11.02 -30.01
CA SER A 652 1.71 -10.30 -30.02
C SER A 652 2.20 -9.92 -28.63
N GLU A 653 3.50 -9.67 -28.56
CA GLU A 653 4.18 -9.17 -27.37
C GLU A 653 5.02 -7.95 -27.73
N LEU A 654 4.87 -6.87 -26.96
CA LEU A 654 5.70 -5.68 -27.04
C LEU A 654 6.28 -5.37 -25.66
N GLN A 655 7.61 -5.37 -25.55
CA GLN A 655 8.31 -4.85 -24.37
C GLN A 655 9.24 -3.71 -24.78
N VAL A 656 9.07 -2.55 -24.16
CA VAL A 656 9.87 -1.34 -24.43
C VAL A 656 10.51 -0.86 -23.14
N GLU A 657 11.79 -1.19 -22.94
CA GLU A 657 12.61 -0.81 -21.79
C GLU A 657 13.64 0.25 -22.20
N VAL A 658 13.15 1.36 -22.76
CA VAL A 658 13.95 2.50 -23.22
C VAL A 658 13.11 3.79 -23.08
N ALA A 659 13.72 4.90 -22.67
CA ALA A 659 13.00 6.19 -22.55
C ALA A 659 13.03 7.01 -23.84
N GLU A 660 14.16 7.05 -24.53
CA GLU A 660 14.35 7.70 -25.82
C GLU A 660 13.91 6.76 -26.95
N PHE A 661 12.61 6.80 -27.26
CA PHE A 661 11.97 5.88 -28.18
C PHE A 661 11.15 6.62 -29.25
N LEU A 662 11.14 6.10 -30.46
CA LEU A 662 10.23 6.51 -31.53
C LEU A 662 9.62 5.28 -32.21
N TRP A 663 8.29 5.27 -32.28
CA TRP A 663 7.47 4.37 -33.08
C TRP A 663 6.68 5.16 -34.11
N ARG A 664 6.92 4.88 -35.40
CA ARG A 664 6.16 5.42 -36.53
C ARG A 664 5.76 4.31 -37.49
N ASP A 665 4.46 4.05 -37.58
CA ASP A 665 3.81 3.14 -38.52
C ASP A 665 4.38 1.70 -38.51
N VAL A 666 4.80 1.23 -37.33
CA VAL A 666 5.34 -0.13 -37.15
C VAL A 666 4.21 -1.16 -37.10
N LYS A 667 4.43 -2.30 -37.73
CA LYS A 667 3.49 -3.43 -37.79
C LYS A 667 4.09 -4.61 -37.04
N LEU A 668 3.47 -5.02 -35.95
CA LEU A 668 3.95 -6.09 -35.09
C LEU A 668 3.01 -7.29 -35.14
N ASP A 669 3.54 -8.41 -35.60
CA ASP A 669 2.91 -9.73 -35.57
C ASP A 669 3.90 -10.74 -34.96
N GLY A 670 3.79 -10.98 -33.66
CA GLY A 670 4.74 -11.77 -32.88
C GLY A 670 5.35 -11.00 -31.70
N SER A 671 6.58 -11.33 -31.32
CA SER A 671 7.27 -10.73 -30.16
C SER A 671 8.34 -9.71 -30.57
N LEU A 672 8.29 -8.52 -29.98
CA LEU A 672 9.31 -7.45 -30.05
C LEU A 672 9.71 -7.03 -28.63
N ILE A 673 11.00 -7.19 -28.31
CA ILE A 673 11.57 -6.84 -27.01
C ILE A 673 12.73 -5.86 -27.23
N ILE A 674 12.67 -4.69 -26.61
CA ILE A 674 13.72 -3.66 -26.63
C ILE A 674 14.20 -3.44 -25.20
N LEU A 675 15.49 -3.66 -24.97
CA LEU A 675 16.14 -3.53 -23.67
C LEU A 675 17.29 -2.53 -23.75
N ALA A 676 17.24 -1.47 -22.95
CA ALA A 676 18.38 -0.59 -22.72
C ALA A 676 18.95 -0.82 -21.32
N GLU A 677 20.28 -0.87 -21.23
CA GLU A 677 21.00 -0.88 -19.96
C GLU A 677 20.84 0.46 -19.24
N ASN A 678 21.16 1.55 -19.93
CA ASN A 678 20.95 2.91 -19.45
C ASN A 678 19.61 3.44 -20.01
N ILE A 679 18.54 3.37 -19.21
CA ILE A 679 17.20 3.78 -19.68
C ILE A 679 16.98 5.30 -19.55
N MET A 680 17.43 5.89 -18.44
CA MET A 680 17.16 7.27 -18.03
C MET A 680 18.44 8.10 -17.83
N GLY A 681 19.59 7.52 -18.13
CA GLY A 681 20.91 8.06 -17.82
C GLY A 681 21.87 6.95 -17.39
N SER A 682 23.03 7.34 -16.87
CA SER A 682 24.13 6.42 -16.55
C SER A 682 24.33 6.29 -15.05
N THR A 683 24.93 5.17 -14.64
CA THR A 683 25.20 4.91 -13.23
C THR A 683 26.61 5.37 -12.87
N MET A 684 26.76 6.07 -11.76
CA MET A 684 28.03 6.53 -11.21
C MET A 684 28.21 6.04 -9.78
N VAL A 685 29.45 5.96 -9.31
CA VAL A 685 29.75 5.65 -7.92
C VAL A 685 29.79 6.96 -7.13
N ASN A 686 28.97 7.08 -6.08
CA ASN A 686 28.98 8.25 -5.21
C ASN A 686 30.15 8.20 -4.20
N ASP A 687 30.32 9.27 -3.41
CA ASP A 687 31.38 9.37 -2.39
C ASP A 687 31.34 8.24 -1.34
N ASN A 688 30.18 7.60 -1.17
CA ASN A 688 29.98 6.46 -0.25
C ASN A 688 30.30 5.10 -0.90
N GLY A 689 30.75 5.08 -2.16
CA GLY A 689 31.00 3.84 -2.92
C GLY A 689 29.74 3.17 -3.46
N GLU A 690 28.58 3.83 -3.40
CA GLU A 690 27.31 3.27 -3.88
C GLU A 690 27.08 3.61 -5.35
N SER A 691 26.53 2.65 -6.08
CA SER A 691 26.09 2.81 -7.46
C SER A 691 24.79 3.63 -7.50
N VAL A 692 24.84 4.86 -8.04
CA VAL A 692 23.71 5.79 -8.13
C VAL A 692 23.42 6.19 -9.57
N LEU A 693 22.14 6.24 -9.93
CA LEU A 693 21.66 6.64 -11.24
C LEU A 693 21.71 8.17 -11.36
N LEU A 694 22.50 8.66 -12.32
CA LEU A 694 22.47 10.05 -12.76
C LEU A 694 21.54 10.15 -13.97
N TYR A 695 20.47 10.93 -13.84
CA TYR A 695 19.60 11.25 -14.96
C TYR A 695 20.35 12.10 -15.97
N GLY A 696 20.22 11.74 -17.23
CA GLY A 696 21.00 12.35 -18.28
C GLY A 696 20.53 11.95 -19.67
N THR A 697 21.22 12.48 -20.66
CA THR A 697 21.06 12.08 -22.06
C THR A 697 21.89 10.85 -22.41
N ARG A 698 22.85 10.42 -21.59
CA ARG A 698 23.61 9.20 -21.86
C ARG A 698 22.78 7.94 -21.59
N CYS A 699 21.98 7.51 -22.56
CA CYS A 699 21.02 6.41 -22.47
C CYS A 699 20.85 5.69 -23.81
N GLY A 700 20.31 4.47 -23.79
CA GLY A 700 19.97 3.75 -25.01
C GLY A 700 18.86 4.45 -25.78
N ARG A 701 18.89 4.38 -27.12
CA ARG A 701 17.86 4.94 -28.00
C ARG A 701 17.37 3.95 -29.04
N CYS A 702 16.09 4.00 -29.35
CA CYS A 702 15.52 3.16 -30.41
C CYS A 702 14.53 3.94 -31.28
N LYS A 703 14.78 3.93 -32.59
CA LYS A 703 13.95 4.58 -33.61
C LYS A 703 13.44 3.52 -34.59
N LEU A 704 12.13 3.32 -34.66
CA LEU A 704 11.48 2.40 -35.58
C LEU A 704 10.53 3.18 -36.51
N GLN A 705 10.81 3.15 -37.81
CA GLN A 705 10.04 3.86 -38.83
C GLN A 705 9.67 2.91 -39.97
N SER A 706 8.37 2.72 -40.22
CA SER A 706 7.88 1.83 -41.28
C SER A 706 8.45 0.39 -41.17
N VAL A 707 8.63 -0.11 -39.94
CA VAL A 707 9.18 -1.44 -39.68
C VAL A 707 8.04 -2.47 -39.62
N LYS A 708 8.22 -3.61 -40.29
CA LYS A 708 7.33 -4.77 -40.12
C LYS A 708 8.06 -5.89 -39.40
N VAL A 709 7.56 -6.30 -38.25
CA VAL A 709 8.06 -7.44 -37.48
C VAL A 709 7.09 -8.59 -37.63
N THR A 710 7.58 -9.75 -38.08
CA THR A 710 6.76 -10.97 -38.23
C THR A 710 7.52 -12.18 -37.73
N ASN A 711 7.11 -12.73 -36.59
CA ASN A 711 7.73 -13.92 -36.01
C ASN A 711 6.70 -14.74 -35.22
N LYS A 712 7.05 -15.98 -34.85
CA LYS A 712 6.13 -16.89 -34.14
C LYS A 712 5.79 -16.48 -32.70
N GLY A 713 6.46 -15.48 -32.12
CA GLY A 713 6.14 -14.91 -30.81
C GLY A 713 6.06 -15.91 -29.66
N ILE A 714 5.14 -15.66 -28.73
CA ILE A 714 4.86 -16.50 -27.55
C ILE A 714 4.20 -17.82 -27.96
N ASP A 715 4.62 -18.92 -27.32
CA ASP A 715 3.91 -20.20 -27.33
C ASP A 715 2.69 -20.12 -26.41
N TRP A 716 1.59 -19.50 -26.87
CA TRP A 716 0.36 -19.31 -26.09
C TRP A 716 -0.33 -20.61 -25.67
N SER A 717 0.04 -21.73 -26.28
CA SER A 717 -0.46 -23.05 -25.95
C SER A 717 0.27 -23.70 -24.76
N SER A 718 1.40 -23.11 -24.33
CA SER A 718 2.21 -23.68 -23.27
C SER A 718 1.49 -23.63 -21.91
N PRO A 719 1.28 -24.77 -21.24
CA PRO A 719 0.62 -24.81 -19.93
C PRO A 719 1.48 -24.20 -18.81
N ASN A 720 2.77 -23.96 -19.08
CA ASN A 720 3.72 -23.41 -18.12
C ASN A 720 3.74 -21.87 -18.12
N ASN A 721 3.06 -21.21 -19.05
CA ASN A 721 3.05 -19.74 -19.11
C ASN A 721 2.34 -19.15 -17.89
N VAL A 722 2.98 -18.20 -17.23
CA VAL A 722 2.38 -17.36 -16.19
C VAL A 722 2.43 -15.91 -16.64
N TYR A 723 1.41 -15.51 -17.40
CA TYR A 723 1.36 -14.22 -18.10
C TYR A 723 1.55 -13.01 -17.19
N TRP A 724 0.97 -13.02 -15.98
CA TRP A 724 1.08 -11.91 -15.04
C TRP A 724 2.46 -11.80 -14.38
N LYS A 725 3.26 -12.89 -14.37
CA LYS A 725 4.68 -12.83 -14.01
C LYS A 725 5.56 -12.40 -15.16
N HIS A 726 5.03 -12.38 -16.39
CA HIS A 726 5.78 -12.33 -17.64
C HIS A 726 6.75 -13.52 -17.81
N ASP A 727 6.44 -14.64 -17.16
CA ASP A 727 7.16 -15.90 -17.33
C ASP A 727 6.49 -16.69 -18.45
N VAL A 728 6.99 -16.50 -19.68
CA VAL A 728 6.38 -17.03 -20.90
C VAL A 728 7.42 -17.67 -21.80
N LYS A 729 7.03 -18.77 -22.44
CA LYS A 729 7.82 -19.45 -23.46
C LYS A 729 7.59 -18.79 -24.83
N ARG A 730 8.66 -18.65 -25.62
CA ARG A 730 8.62 -18.06 -26.97
C ARG A 730 9.16 -19.03 -28.00
N PHE A 731 8.58 -19.02 -29.21
CA PHE A 731 9.11 -19.73 -30.37
C PHE A 731 10.15 -18.89 -31.09
N GLU A 732 9.86 -17.61 -31.32
CA GLU A 732 10.72 -16.66 -32.01
C GLU A 732 10.51 -15.27 -31.42
N THR A 733 11.51 -14.40 -31.50
CA THR A 733 11.43 -13.03 -31.00
C THR A 733 12.36 -12.14 -31.82
N LEU A 734 11.96 -10.88 -32.02
CA LEU A 734 12.88 -9.81 -32.35
C LEU A 734 13.33 -9.14 -31.06
N LYS A 735 14.59 -9.32 -30.69
CA LYS A 735 15.18 -8.73 -29.48
C LYS A 735 16.22 -7.69 -29.84
N ILE A 736 16.12 -6.50 -29.28
CA ILE A 736 17.08 -5.40 -29.42
C ILE A 736 17.65 -5.11 -28.03
N ILE A 737 18.97 -5.15 -27.90
CA ILE A 737 19.70 -4.92 -26.65
C ILE A 737 20.67 -3.75 -26.89
N LEU A 738 20.53 -2.71 -26.08
CA LEU A 738 21.28 -1.46 -26.16
C LEU A 738 22.17 -1.34 -24.93
N HIS A 739 23.49 -1.45 -25.11
CA HIS A 739 24.47 -1.28 -24.06
C HIS A 739 24.83 0.20 -23.91
N GLY A 740 24.97 0.69 -22.67
CA GLY A 740 25.33 2.08 -22.41
C GLY A 740 24.52 3.12 -23.21
N ASN A 741 25.20 3.93 -24.02
CA ASN A 741 24.64 4.98 -24.88
C ASN A 741 24.34 4.51 -26.32
N ALA A 742 24.11 3.22 -26.53
CA ALA A 742 23.87 2.65 -27.85
C ALA A 742 22.57 3.14 -28.52
N GLU A 743 22.57 3.15 -29.85
CA GLU A 743 21.42 3.58 -30.66
C GLU A 743 21.04 2.52 -31.69
N PHE A 744 19.75 2.21 -31.79
CA PHE A 744 19.23 1.33 -32.83
C PHE A 744 18.21 2.09 -33.68
N GLU A 745 18.41 2.08 -34.99
CA GLU A 745 17.50 2.68 -35.96
C GLU A 745 17.12 1.65 -37.01
N ALA A 746 15.82 1.37 -37.16
CA ALA A 746 15.32 0.54 -38.23
C ALA A 746 14.33 1.34 -39.08
N LYS A 747 14.54 1.34 -40.39
CA LYS A 747 13.74 2.11 -41.33
C LYS A 747 13.40 1.31 -42.58
N ASP A 748 12.12 1.36 -42.97
CA ASP A 748 11.59 0.79 -44.22
C ASP A 748 12.03 -0.67 -44.42
N VAL A 749 11.89 -1.52 -43.38
CA VAL A 749 12.44 -2.88 -43.36
C VAL A 749 11.45 -3.91 -42.82
N VAL A 750 11.51 -5.12 -43.38
CA VAL A 750 10.76 -6.29 -42.89
C VAL A 750 11.71 -7.24 -42.16
N LEU A 751 11.45 -7.46 -40.87
CA LEU A 751 12.21 -8.36 -40.00
C LEU A 751 11.37 -9.60 -39.72
N GLN A 752 11.68 -10.69 -40.44
CA GLN A 752 10.96 -11.96 -40.35
C GLN A 752 11.76 -13.03 -39.60
N GLY A 753 11.12 -13.72 -38.66
CA GLY A 753 11.72 -14.80 -37.86
C GLY A 753 12.41 -14.31 -36.59
N ASN A 754 13.27 -15.17 -36.03
CA ASN A 754 13.98 -14.88 -34.78
C ASN A 754 15.26 -14.06 -35.03
N HIS A 755 15.36 -12.90 -34.40
CA HIS A 755 16.50 -11.99 -34.54
C HIS A 755 16.91 -11.41 -33.18
N GLN A 756 18.22 -11.26 -32.97
CA GLN A 756 18.77 -10.56 -31.81
C GLN A 756 19.81 -9.55 -32.28
N PHE A 757 19.56 -8.28 -32.02
CA PHE A 757 20.47 -7.18 -32.29
C PHE A 757 21.07 -6.70 -30.96
N GLU A 758 22.37 -6.86 -30.81
CA GLU A 758 23.14 -6.29 -29.70
C GLU A 758 23.95 -5.11 -30.21
N VAL A 759 23.67 -3.92 -29.66
CA VAL A 759 24.36 -2.69 -30.03
C VAL A 759 25.32 -2.31 -28.90
N PRO A 760 26.64 -2.30 -29.14
CA PRO A 760 27.62 -1.95 -28.11
C PRO A 760 27.54 -0.49 -27.66
N ASP A 761 28.03 -0.19 -26.45
CA ASP A 761 28.11 1.19 -25.93
C ASP A 761 28.87 2.11 -26.89
N GLY A 762 28.30 3.28 -27.17
CA GLY A 762 28.88 4.27 -28.07
C GLY A 762 28.73 3.95 -29.56
N TYR A 763 27.90 2.98 -29.95
CA TYR A 763 27.64 2.66 -31.36
C TYR A 763 26.17 2.89 -31.75
N ARG A 764 25.97 3.22 -33.03
CA ARG A 764 24.67 3.27 -33.68
C ARG A 764 24.56 2.16 -34.71
N MET A 765 23.52 1.34 -34.59
CA MET A 765 23.15 0.31 -35.55
C MET A 765 21.96 0.77 -36.39
N CYS A 766 22.14 0.85 -37.71
CA CYS A 766 21.10 1.16 -38.67
C CYS A 766 20.72 -0.09 -39.48
N VAL A 767 19.42 -0.42 -39.52
CA VAL A 767 18.86 -1.57 -40.23
C VAL A 767 17.89 -1.08 -41.30
N SER A 768 18.12 -1.49 -42.55
CA SER A 768 17.29 -1.10 -43.70
C SER A 768 17.12 -2.27 -44.66
N GLN A 769 16.05 -2.26 -45.45
CA GLN A 769 15.81 -3.27 -46.48
C GLN A 769 16.91 -3.23 -47.56
N ASP A 770 17.37 -4.42 -47.98
CA ASP A 770 18.26 -4.57 -49.13
C ASP A 770 17.85 -5.77 -50.01
N SER A 771 18.65 -6.09 -51.03
CA SER A 771 18.38 -7.19 -51.95
C SER A 771 18.56 -8.59 -51.32
N ALA A 772 19.26 -8.71 -50.19
CA ALA A 772 19.53 -9.97 -49.50
C ALA A 772 18.55 -10.22 -48.33
N GLY A 773 17.74 -9.23 -47.96
CA GLY A 773 16.74 -9.30 -46.91
C GLY A 773 16.76 -8.04 -46.06
N PHE A 774 17.89 -7.74 -45.43
CA PHE A 774 18.16 -6.44 -44.82
C PHE A 774 19.67 -6.26 -44.66
N SER A 775 20.11 -5.00 -44.71
CA SER A 775 21.49 -4.61 -44.41
C SER A 775 21.57 -4.07 -42.99
N VAL A 776 22.64 -4.41 -42.28
CA VAL A 776 22.97 -3.85 -40.97
C VAL A 776 24.25 -3.03 -41.10
N LYS A 777 24.19 -1.76 -40.70
CA LYS A 777 25.36 -0.89 -40.60
C LYS A 777 25.57 -0.52 -39.14
N VAL A 778 26.80 -0.65 -38.65
CA VAL A 778 27.16 -0.26 -37.28
C VAL A 778 28.27 0.77 -37.35
N ASP A 779 27.97 1.99 -36.93
CA ASP A 779 28.91 3.11 -36.92
C ASP A 779 29.16 3.56 -35.47
N PRO A 780 30.39 3.94 -35.10
CA PRO A 780 30.62 4.60 -33.82
C PRO A 780 29.90 5.95 -33.76
N ILE A 781 29.34 6.28 -32.62
CA ILE A 781 28.83 7.62 -32.31
C ILE A 781 30.03 8.55 -32.15
N ALA A 782 30.01 9.70 -32.81
CA ALA A 782 31.10 10.67 -32.73
C ALA A 782 31.36 11.10 -31.27
N ASP A 783 32.62 11.32 -30.91
CA ASP A 783 33.01 11.66 -29.53
C ASP A 783 32.26 12.88 -28.99
N GLU A 784 31.99 13.87 -29.85
CA GLU A 784 31.24 15.09 -29.51
C GLU A 784 29.75 14.84 -29.20
N LEU A 785 29.20 13.73 -29.69
CA LEU A 785 27.82 13.29 -29.47
C LEU A 785 27.70 12.23 -28.36
N MET A 786 28.81 11.79 -27.76
CA MET A 786 28.81 10.69 -26.79
C MET A 786 27.96 10.98 -25.54
N GLU A 787 27.82 12.26 -25.17
CA GLU A 787 26.99 12.68 -24.03
C GLU A 787 25.51 12.84 -24.40
N SER A 788 25.21 13.32 -25.62
CA SER A 788 23.85 13.67 -26.06
C SER A 788 23.15 12.60 -26.88
N GLY A 789 23.91 11.68 -27.47
CA GLY A 789 23.51 10.84 -28.62
C GLY A 789 23.36 11.65 -29.91
N SER A 790 23.01 10.95 -30.99
CA SER A 790 22.69 11.54 -32.29
C SER A 790 21.31 12.19 -32.35
N TRP A 791 20.43 11.88 -31.39
CA TRP A 791 19.17 12.57 -31.21
C TRP A 791 18.61 12.43 -29.80
N PHE A 792 17.68 13.30 -29.41
CA PHE A 792 16.91 13.17 -28.16
C PHE A 792 15.58 13.91 -28.22
N TRP A 793 14.65 13.54 -27.33
CA TRP A 793 13.44 14.33 -27.11
C TRP A 793 13.69 15.50 -26.17
N LYS A 794 13.43 16.72 -26.65
CA LYS A 794 13.36 17.94 -25.85
C LYS A 794 11.92 18.17 -25.38
N TYR A 795 11.76 18.48 -24.10
CA TYR A 795 10.47 18.62 -23.44
C TYR A 795 10.19 20.10 -23.22
N ASN A 796 9.09 20.61 -23.77
CA ASN A 796 8.70 22.01 -23.64
C ASN A 796 7.30 22.10 -23.03
N ILE A 797 7.14 22.88 -21.97
CA ILE A 797 5.80 23.21 -21.44
C ILE A 797 5.19 24.30 -22.34
N ASN A 798 4.01 24.03 -22.90
CA ASN A 798 3.23 24.99 -23.67
C ASN A 798 1.83 25.13 -23.07
N GLY A 799 1.63 26.18 -22.26
CA GLY A 799 0.42 26.34 -21.48
C GLY A 799 0.28 25.23 -20.43
N MET A 800 -0.78 24.42 -20.57
CA MET A 800 -1.09 23.31 -19.67
C MET A 800 -0.58 21.94 -20.17
N HIS A 801 0.09 21.90 -21.33
CA HIS A 801 0.51 20.65 -21.99
C HIS A 801 2.02 20.57 -22.16
N ILE A 802 2.54 19.34 -22.28
CA ILE A 802 3.96 19.07 -22.53
C ILE A 802 4.12 18.62 -23.98
N ASN A 803 4.86 19.41 -24.76
CA ASN A 803 5.18 19.10 -26.15
C ASN A 803 6.60 18.56 -26.27
N LEU A 804 6.76 17.50 -27.05
CA LEU A 804 8.04 16.93 -27.40
C LEU A 804 8.52 17.44 -28.76
N GLU A 805 9.77 17.86 -28.80
CA GLU A 805 10.50 18.22 -30.01
C GLU A 805 11.66 17.23 -30.17
N MET A 806 11.74 16.54 -31.30
CA MET A 806 12.90 15.71 -31.60
C MET A 806 14.03 16.60 -32.08
N VAL A 807 15.17 16.56 -31.38
CA VAL A 807 16.40 17.23 -31.79
C VAL A 807 17.32 16.18 -32.37
N GLU A 808 17.69 16.31 -33.64
CA GLU A 808 18.73 15.51 -34.30
C GLU A 808 20.01 16.36 -34.37
N LEU A 809 21.16 15.76 -34.04
CA LEU A 809 22.46 16.44 -33.88
C LEU A 809 23.46 16.05 -34.96
#